data_AF-A0A6A6QYL7-F1
#
_entry.id   AF-A0A6A6QYL7-F1
#
_cell.length_a   1.000
_cell.length_b   1.000
_cell.length_c   1.000
_cell.angle_alpha   90.00
_cell.angle_beta   90.00
_cell.angle_gamma   90.00
#
_symmetry.space_group_name_H-M   'P 1'
#
loop_
_entity.id
_entity.type
_entity.pdbx_description
1 polymer ?
#
loop_
_entity_poly.entity_id
_entity_poly.type
_entity_poly.pdbx_seq_one_letter_code
_entity_poly.pdbx_strand_id
1 'polypeptide(L)'
;MSDSEGVGAVDEDLQYEHSGGEESGEDDLEGVGQSTTKALNIKTTYQPNWGGKEAFREFYQNWRDGIVKKFLSDIVHDVRDFKTTYKETSRAIVIEARHPSDNMLMGYIRFRWDKDEVGVLKLVNFKASLQLQHLGLGGTTKATDNNQAGQFGEGMKIAALVLKRSPLNHAVQLGASKYMWTFLFSARDKTLHCQLRRAKDITIRREKSAEKERISKGQPRELKSHIWEDVAVTIGASRIGRTSSGEKRNSVKVSLQAFRDWLTVTIDVSPPSEKIRTSHGDLILDPKFENKTYLKGLLLLNPSASGKKFRFGYNFLNGTTGRDRANLANARDEARKLAGIWGEALSTDNDSSETSLVAKYTRMLREELQSSADVSEADQFVPESAVKKIWAYLIGSNHGNGDNLRPFYYFSSGGTHDAHIIRECLKREPVLLSKQLWDMFTKYSLCRTPERERHHLFLQAKKTVLPSTCFFEHISRCLKACLASHPVTADMGISFVHTENLRIDAVYTRSSKELKIDDKWLTYEGAHEQNMCDFGKEEMEGLLKGKAAGLFLCDHAVASLCHKVMDVFEARDIGDVSLGELKACLGSIVSIRISQMPRAVEVSRTSKDGELLVTWTCAERNAVADRTQKMLQVVLHRAETCAHTRASLLFKEDTCGCIKQARSLRDRSALFKDLDPTKAYFPMISRAESGAFYGLPPKGAWPVADPNISAPSAGPPKWTQGGKLDIRTQDWGGRFPGNHDWYHASNSLGGKGIIAQPKDQEPEGQEPDIPSARSNASKKRSAKAKNGEPSTPTPKRRRPNTGSKT
;
A
#
# COMPACT_ATOMS: atom_id res chain seq x y z
N MET A 1 -43.93 -6.54 50.47
CA MET A 1 -44.80 -6.67 49.28
C MET A 1 -43.85 -6.70 48.09
N SER A 2 -43.21 -7.85 47.86
CA SER A 2 -43.71 -9.04 47.13
C SER A 2 -43.24 -8.93 45.66
N ASP A 3 -42.48 -9.83 45.05
CA ASP A 3 -42.01 -11.16 45.44
C ASP A 3 -40.71 -11.51 44.71
N SER A 4 -40.05 -12.50 45.29
CA SER A 4 -38.77 -13.14 44.97
C SER A 4 -38.91 -14.34 44.02
N GLU A 5 -37.97 -14.50 43.09
CA GLU A 5 -37.47 -15.80 42.58
C GLU A 5 -35.99 -15.55 42.19
N GLY A 6 -34.95 -16.25 42.64
CA GLY A 6 -34.83 -17.60 43.18
C GLY A 6 -33.80 -18.38 42.36
N VAL A 7 -32.56 -17.89 42.24
CA VAL A 7 -31.47 -18.62 41.56
C VAL A 7 -30.85 -19.61 42.55
N GLY A 8 -31.31 -20.86 42.48
CA GLY A 8 -30.75 -21.98 43.21
C GLY A 8 -29.38 -22.38 42.64
N ALA A 9 -28.37 -22.33 43.51
CA ALA A 9 -27.11 -23.02 43.32
C ALA A 9 -27.36 -24.53 43.33
N VAL A 10 -26.87 -25.24 42.31
CA VAL A 10 -26.76 -26.69 42.31
C VAL A 10 -25.28 -27.02 42.41
N ASP A 11 -24.87 -27.40 43.61
CA ASP A 11 -23.66 -28.17 43.87
C ASP A 11 -23.81 -29.54 43.21
N GLU A 12 -22.99 -29.86 42.22
CA GLU A 12 -22.63 -31.23 41.88
C GLU A 12 -21.09 -31.32 41.84
N ASP A 13 -20.52 -31.44 43.05
CA ASP A 13 -19.20 -31.99 43.27
C ASP A 13 -19.17 -33.47 42.82
N LEU A 14 -18.98 -33.70 41.52
CA LEU A 14 -18.42 -34.97 41.05
C LEU A 14 -16.90 -34.87 41.16
N GLN A 15 -16.42 -35.16 42.37
CA GLN A 15 -15.02 -35.43 42.65
C GLN A 15 -14.54 -36.58 41.74
N TYR A 16 -13.88 -36.22 40.63
CA TYR A 16 -12.99 -37.13 39.95
C TYR A 16 -11.79 -37.31 40.88
N GLU A 17 -11.74 -38.44 41.59
CA GLU A 17 -10.55 -38.88 42.30
C GLU A 17 -9.38 -38.94 41.32
N HIS A 18 -8.57 -37.88 41.35
CA HIS A 18 -7.30 -37.82 40.67
C HIS A 18 -6.36 -38.75 41.43
N SER A 19 -6.40 -40.04 41.10
CA SER A 19 -5.34 -40.97 41.47
C SER A 19 -4.09 -40.60 40.68
N GLY A 20 -3.36 -39.60 41.19
CA GLY A 20 -1.97 -39.36 40.87
C GLY A 20 -1.14 -40.53 41.38
N GLY A 21 -1.22 -41.66 40.66
CA GLY A 21 -0.23 -42.71 40.77
C GLY A 21 1.01 -42.28 40.00
N GLU A 22 2.11 -42.06 40.71
CA GLU A 22 3.45 -42.01 40.14
C GLU A 22 3.64 -43.23 39.22
N GLU A 23 4.00 -42.99 37.96
CA GLU A 23 4.32 -44.04 36.98
C GLU A 23 5.52 -44.86 37.46
N SER A 24 5.25 -45.93 38.19
CA SER A 24 6.21 -47.02 38.35
C SER A 24 6.45 -47.65 36.96
N GLY A 25 7.71 -47.68 36.54
CA GLY A 25 8.15 -48.24 35.25
C GLY A 25 8.06 -49.76 35.16
N GLU A 26 7.02 -50.39 35.71
CA GLU A 26 6.79 -51.83 35.60
C GLU A 26 6.18 -52.18 34.23
N ASP A 27 6.76 -53.17 33.54
CA ASP A 27 6.21 -53.72 32.29
C ASP A 27 4.91 -54.46 32.61
N ASP A 28 3.77 -53.79 32.40
CA ASP A 28 2.41 -54.31 32.67
C ASP A 28 2.04 -55.61 31.92
N LEU A 29 2.93 -56.09 31.05
CA LEU A 29 2.83 -57.38 30.38
C LEU A 29 3.49 -58.53 31.14
N GLU A 30 4.30 -58.28 32.18
CA GLU A 30 4.93 -59.34 32.99
C GLU A 30 3.91 -60.22 33.70
N GLY A 31 2.76 -59.64 34.11
CA GLY A 31 1.62 -60.37 34.69
C GLY A 31 0.73 -61.10 33.67
N VAL A 32 0.95 -60.93 32.36
CA VAL A 32 0.15 -61.58 31.32
C VAL A 32 0.75 -62.95 31.02
N GLY A 33 0.02 -64.03 31.33
CA GLY A 33 0.43 -65.41 31.02
C GLY A 33 0.53 -65.74 29.52
N GLN A 34 0.31 -67.01 29.15
CA GLN A 34 0.52 -67.46 27.76
C GLN A 34 -0.45 -66.83 26.74
N SER A 35 -1.67 -66.48 27.16
CA SER A 35 -2.67 -65.80 26.33
C SER A 35 -3.65 -65.01 27.19
N THR A 36 -4.08 -63.85 26.72
CA THR A 36 -5.20 -63.08 27.29
C THR A 36 -6.03 -62.43 26.19
N THR A 37 -7.29 -62.09 26.47
CA THR A 37 -8.14 -61.34 25.53
C THR A 37 -8.75 -60.16 26.25
N LYS A 38 -8.58 -58.95 25.69
CA LYS A 38 -9.14 -57.71 26.24
C LYS A 38 -10.25 -57.20 25.32
N ALA A 39 -11.42 -56.93 25.90
CA ALA A 39 -12.49 -56.22 25.22
C ALA A 39 -12.10 -54.74 25.14
N LEU A 40 -12.25 -54.12 23.98
CA LEU A 40 -11.95 -52.70 23.79
C LEU A 40 -13.21 -51.83 23.88
N ASN A 41 -14.40 -52.45 24.00
CA ASN A 41 -15.70 -51.79 24.07
C ASN A 41 -16.04 -50.88 22.87
N ILE A 42 -15.40 -51.11 21.72
CA ILE A 42 -15.67 -50.37 20.47
C ILE A 42 -16.59 -51.21 19.59
N LYS A 43 -17.81 -50.71 19.32
CA LYS A 43 -18.79 -51.37 18.45
C LYS A 43 -18.31 -51.37 16.99
N THR A 44 -18.68 -52.40 16.22
CA THR A 44 -18.37 -52.51 14.79
C THR A 44 -18.88 -51.33 13.94
N THR A 45 -19.89 -50.61 14.42
CA THR A 45 -20.51 -49.46 13.74
C THR A 45 -19.85 -48.10 14.05
N TYR A 46 -18.87 -48.05 14.95
CA TYR A 46 -18.20 -46.80 15.31
C TYR A 46 -17.38 -46.22 14.15
N GLN A 47 -17.41 -44.90 13.94
CA GLN A 47 -16.77 -44.21 12.82
C GLN A 47 -17.13 -44.82 11.45
N PRO A 48 -18.41 -44.81 11.03
CA PRO A 48 -18.88 -45.51 9.83
C PRO A 48 -18.29 -44.96 8.53
N ASN A 49 -17.90 -43.68 8.52
CA ASN A 49 -17.39 -42.98 7.33
C ASN A 49 -15.90 -43.23 7.06
N TRP A 50 -15.18 -43.85 7.99
CA TRP A 50 -13.76 -44.17 7.81
C TRP A 50 -13.55 -45.41 6.95
N GLY A 51 -12.57 -45.32 6.04
CA GLY A 51 -12.09 -46.41 5.18
C GLY A 51 -10.61 -46.73 5.39
N GLY A 52 -10.03 -47.41 4.41
CA GLY A 52 -8.64 -47.89 4.49
C GLY A 52 -7.61 -46.75 4.59
N LYS A 53 -7.89 -45.59 3.97
CA LYS A 53 -7.02 -44.41 4.00
C LYS A 53 -6.89 -43.84 5.42
N GLU A 54 -8.03 -43.61 6.08
CA GLU A 54 -8.07 -43.06 7.44
C GLU A 54 -7.42 -44.03 8.43
N ALA A 55 -7.68 -45.34 8.28
CA ALA A 55 -7.06 -46.34 9.11
C ALA A 55 -5.54 -46.43 8.90
N PHE A 56 -5.07 -46.43 7.64
CA PHE A 56 -3.64 -46.43 7.34
C PHE A 56 -2.96 -45.16 7.86
N ARG A 57 -3.59 -43.99 7.73
CA ARG A 57 -3.10 -42.70 8.25
C ARG A 57 -2.75 -42.80 9.74
N GLU A 58 -3.59 -43.44 10.57
CA GLU A 58 -3.30 -43.62 12.00
C GLU A 58 -2.10 -44.54 12.25
N PHE A 59 -1.98 -45.65 11.51
CA PHE A 59 -0.82 -46.54 11.62
C PHE A 59 0.47 -45.87 11.14
N TYR A 60 0.39 -45.12 10.04
CA TYR A 60 1.50 -44.35 9.50
C TYR A 60 1.95 -43.26 10.48
N GLN A 61 1.00 -42.54 11.07
CA GLN A 61 1.28 -41.53 12.10
C GLN A 61 1.98 -42.14 13.32
N ASN A 62 1.51 -43.30 13.81
CA ASN A 62 2.18 -44.00 14.90
C ASN A 62 3.58 -44.50 14.51
N TRP A 63 3.75 -44.96 13.27
CA TRP A 63 5.04 -45.35 12.71
C TRP A 63 6.02 -44.16 12.71
N ARG A 64 5.65 -43.06 12.07
CA ARG A 64 6.43 -41.81 11.99
C ARG A 64 6.74 -41.23 13.38
N ASP A 65 5.73 -41.00 14.21
CA ASP A 65 5.90 -40.38 15.54
C ASP A 65 6.81 -41.24 16.43
N GLY A 66 6.68 -42.57 16.37
CA GLY A 66 7.53 -43.48 17.14
C GLY A 66 9.00 -43.42 16.70
N ILE A 67 9.27 -43.26 15.40
CA ILE A 67 10.63 -43.07 14.89
C ILE A 67 11.19 -41.71 15.31
N VAL A 68 10.42 -40.64 15.12
CA VAL A 68 10.83 -39.28 15.48
C VAL A 68 11.16 -39.21 16.97
N LYS A 69 10.26 -39.69 17.83
CA LYS A 69 10.47 -39.71 19.29
C LYS A 69 11.70 -40.51 19.71
N LYS A 70 11.97 -41.65 19.06
CA LYS A 70 13.01 -42.58 19.51
C LYS A 70 14.41 -42.26 18.99
N PHE A 71 14.51 -41.79 17.76
CA PHE A 71 15.79 -41.65 17.06
C PHE A 71 16.14 -40.21 16.70
N LEU A 72 15.15 -39.31 16.65
CA LEU A 72 15.34 -37.97 16.09
C LEU A 72 15.07 -36.86 17.11
N SER A 73 14.66 -37.17 18.34
CA SER A 73 14.35 -36.17 19.38
C SER A 73 15.51 -35.21 19.65
N ASP A 74 16.75 -35.70 19.53
CA ASP A 74 17.95 -34.98 19.95
C ASP A 74 18.64 -34.25 18.78
N ILE A 75 18.22 -34.53 17.54
CA ILE A 75 18.90 -34.08 16.31
C ILE A 75 17.97 -33.30 15.40
N VAL A 76 16.69 -33.67 15.36
CA VAL A 76 15.69 -33.03 14.52
C VAL A 76 14.94 -31.99 15.34
N HIS A 77 15.38 -30.74 15.23
CA HIS A 77 14.64 -29.59 15.77
C HIS A 77 13.38 -29.27 14.95
N ASP A 78 13.27 -29.80 13.73
CA ASP A 78 12.14 -29.56 12.82
C ASP A 78 11.63 -30.87 12.19
N VAL A 79 10.40 -31.26 12.54
CA VAL A 79 9.73 -32.49 12.09
C VAL A 79 9.70 -32.71 10.57
N ARG A 80 9.95 -31.68 9.77
CA ARG A 80 10.06 -31.75 8.30
C ARG A 80 11.40 -32.33 7.80
N ASP A 81 12.38 -32.55 8.67
CA ASP A 81 13.65 -33.23 8.33
C ASP A 81 13.55 -34.76 8.37
N PHE A 82 12.42 -35.29 8.83
CA PHE A 82 12.08 -36.70 8.64
C PHE A 82 11.96 -36.99 7.15
N LYS A 83 12.82 -37.88 6.64
CA LYS A 83 12.86 -38.29 5.24
C LYS A 83 12.66 -39.79 5.11
N THR A 84 11.98 -40.19 4.05
CA THR A 84 11.85 -41.60 3.67
C THR A 84 12.39 -41.86 2.27
N THR A 85 12.83 -43.09 2.01
CA THR A 85 13.18 -43.54 0.66
C THR A 85 12.15 -44.53 0.16
N TYR A 86 11.57 -44.27 -1.01
CA TYR A 86 10.64 -45.16 -1.69
C TYR A 86 11.37 -46.05 -2.70
N LYS A 87 11.14 -47.37 -2.62
CA LYS A 87 11.66 -48.36 -3.58
C LYS A 87 10.52 -49.29 -3.98
N GLU A 88 10.29 -49.41 -5.28
CA GLU A 88 9.31 -50.33 -5.84
C GLU A 88 9.99 -51.36 -6.74
N THR A 89 9.60 -52.61 -6.56
CA THR A 89 10.06 -53.78 -7.33
C THR A 89 8.84 -54.49 -7.91
N SER A 90 9.04 -55.53 -8.73
CA SER A 90 7.93 -56.27 -9.34
C SER A 90 6.97 -56.96 -8.36
N ARG A 91 7.36 -57.16 -7.08
CA ARG A 91 6.52 -57.81 -6.06
C ARG A 91 6.57 -57.16 -4.67
N ALA A 92 7.18 -55.99 -4.55
CA ALA A 92 7.25 -55.29 -3.28
C ALA A 92 7.43 -53.77 -3.41
N ILE A 93 6.77 -53.04 -2.51
CA ILE A 93 7.02 -51.62 -2.21
C ILE A 93 7.67 -51.58 -0.85
N VAL A 94 8.79 -50.86 -0.75
CA VAL A 94 9.54 -50.66 0.49
C VAL A 94 9.75 -49.16 0.70
N ILE A 95 9.36 -48.69 1.88
CA ILE A 95 9.61 -47.34 2.35
C ILE A 95 10.52 -47.45 3.56
N GLU A 96 11.70 -46.87 3.50
CA GLU A 96 12.68 -46.91 4.60
C GLU A 96 12.78 -45.54 5.25
N ALA A 97 12.74 -45.51 6.59
CA ALA A 97 13.12 -44.33 7.36
C ALA A 97 14.56 -44.51 7.83
N ARG A 98 15.44 -43.61 7.39
CA ARG A 98 16.86 -43.65 7.71
C ARG A 98 17.29 -42.40 8.44
N HIS A 99 18.17 -42.58 9.40
CA HIS A 99 18.68 -41.50 10.23
C HIS A 99 19.53 -40.55 9.37
N PRO A 100 19.34 -39.22 9.50
CA PRO A 100 19.87 -38.27 8.52
C PRO A 100 21.40 -38.13 8.55
N SER A 101 22.07 -38.37 9.69
CA SER A 101 23.52 -38.17 9.81
C SER A 101 24.35 -39.42 9.49
N ASP A 102 23.88 -40.61 9.88
CA ASP A 102 24.63 -41.87 9.80
C ASP A 102 23.96 -42.92 8.90
N ASN A 103 22.82 -42.58 8.28
CA ASN A 103 22.05 -43.43 7.38
C ASN A 103 21.55 -44.76 8.00
N MET A 104 21.52 -44.84 9.34
CA MET A 104 21.02 -45.99 10.09
C MET A 104 19.53 -46.23 9.81
N LEU A 105 19.13 -47.48 9.57
CA LEU A 105 17.72 -47.85 9.40
C LEU A 105 16.98 -47.76 10.74
N MET A 106 15.97 -46.88 10.84
CA MET A 106 15.18 -46.64 12.05
C MET A 106 13.83 -47.39 12.05
N GLY A 107 13.34 -47.70 10.85
CA GLY A 107 12.08 -48.41 10.64
C GLY A 107 11.76 -48.51 9.16
N TYR A 108 10.73 -49.30 8.83
CA TYR A 108 10.33 -49.49 7.44
C TYR A 108 8.84 -49.81 7.30
N ILE A 109 8.30 -49.49 6.12
CA ILE A 109 7.02 -49.99 5.63
C ILE A 109 7.32 -50.90 4.44
N ARG A 110 6.72 -52.09 4.41
CA ARG A 110 6.87 -53.05 3.33
C ARG A 110 5.54 -53.65 2.95
N PHE A 111 5.17 -53.51 1.69
CA PHE A 111 4.05 -54.20 1.09
C PHE A 111 4.57 -55.25 0.11
N ARG A 112 4.17 -56.51 0.27
CA ARG A 112 4.49 -57.61 -0.66
C ARG A 112 3.21 -58.18 -1.23
N TRP A 113 3.13 -58.28 -2.55
CA TRP A 113 1.97 -58.82 -3.26
C TRP A 113 2.31 -60.07 -4.08
N ASP A 114 1.28 -60.84 -4.41
CA ASP A 114 1.35 -61.99 -5.30
C ASP A 114 0.98 -61.60 -6.75
N LYS A 115 0.82 -62.60 -7.61
CA LYS A 115 0.50 -62.39 -9.03
C LYS A 115 -0.86 -61.71 -9.27
N ASP A 116 -1.77 -61.76 -8.30
CA ASP A 116 -3.11 -61.19 -8.39
C ASP A 116 -3.13 -59.76 -7.81
N GLU A 117 -1.95 -59.16 -7.62
CA GLU A 117 -1.74 -57.81 -7.06
C GLU A 117 -2.37 -57.60 -5.68
N VAL A 118 -2.49 -58.67 -4.90
CA VAL A 118 -2.95 -58.62 -3.51
C VAL A 118 -1.87 -59.11 -2.55
N GLY A 119 -1.81 -58.51 -1.37
CA GLY A 119 -0.64 -58.63 -0.52
C GLY A 119 -0.84 -58.38 0.97
N VAL A 120 0.30 -58.40 1.65
CA VAL A 120 0.43 -58.14 3.08
C VAL A 120 1.28 -56.90 3.29
N LEU A 121 0.74 -55.95 4.04
CA LEU A 121 1.40 -54.72 4.46
C LEU A 121 2.03 -54.92 5.84
N LYS A 122 3.26 -54.46 6.02
CA LYS A 122 3.97 -54.48 7.29
C LYS A 122 4.57 -53.10 7.59
N LEU A 123 4.27 -52.51 8.73
CA LEU A 123 4.90 -51.28 9.24
C LEU A 123 5.71 -51.64 10.48
N VAL A 124 6.96 -51.21 10.56
CA VAL A 124 7.88 -51.60 11.64
C VAL A 124 8.61 -50.38 12.18
N ASN A 125 8.48 -50.16 13.49
CA ASN A 125 9.29 -49.24 14.27
C ASN A 125 10.32 -50.03 15.06
N PHE A 126 11.60 -49.73 14.85
CA PHE A 126 12.65 -50.38 15.63
C PHE A 126 12.77 -49.79 17.04
N LYS A 127 13.15 -50.61 18.01
CA LYS A 127 13.36 -50.19 19.41
C LYS A 127 12.14 -49.48 20.02
N ALA A 128 10.95 -49.88 19.61
CA ALA A 128 9.68 -49.37 20.11
C ALA A 128 9.01 -50.41 20.99
N SER A 129 8.21 -49.97 21.96
CA SER A 129 7.47 -50.83 22.87
C SER A 129 5.96 -50.58 22.78
N LEU A 130 5.18 -51.59 23.12
CA LEU A 130 3.74 -51.50 23.29
C LEU A 130 3.37 -52.21 24.59
N GLN A 131 2.82 -51.47 25.55
CA GLN A 131 2.30 -51.95 26.83
C GLN A 131 0.78 -52.19 26.78
N LEU A 132 0.25 -52.96 27.74
CA LEU A 132 -1.16 -53.31 27.85
C LEU A 132 -2.04 -52.07 28.06
N GLN A 133 -1.56 -51.08 28.81
CA GLN A 133 -2.24 -49.81 29.06
C GLN A 133 -2.61 -49.03 27.79
N HIS A 134 -1.88 -49.22 26.70
CA HIS A 134 -2.22 -48.59 25.40
C HIS A 134 -3.53 -49.13 24.79
N LEU A 135 -4.07 -50.25 25.30
CA LEU A 135 -5.40 -50.72 24.94
C LEU A 135 -6.53 -50.02 25.72
N GLY A 136 -6.23 -49.39 26.86
CA GLY A 136 -7.20 -48.59 27.64
C GLY A 136 -7.66 -47.34 26.90
N LEU A 137 -8.81 -46.78 27.29
CA LEU A 137 -9.27 -45.47 26.79
C LEU A 137 -8.40 -44.37 27.43
N GLY A 138 -8.02 -43.35 26.66
CA GLY A 138 -7.22 -42.23 27.16
C GLY A 138 -5.73 -42.49 27.40
N GLY A 139 -5.26 -43.75 27.33
CA GLY A 139 -3.83 -44.08 27.47
C GLY A 139 -3.01 -43.56 26.28
N THR A 140 -2.49 -42.34 26.38
CA THR A 140 -1.67 -41.69 25.35
C THR A 140 -0.52 -40.92 25.93
N THR A 141 0.70 -41.20 25.45
CA THR A 141 1.91 -40.44 25.79
C THR A 141 2.08 -39.17 24.94
N LYS A 142 1.05 -38.79 24.16
CA LYS A 142 1.10 -37.73 23.15
C LYS A 142 0.40 -36.43 23.54
N ALA A 143 -0.32 -36.39 24.66
CA ALA A 143 -1.20 -35.27 25.01
C ALA A 143 -0.45 -33.93 25.23
N THR A 144 0.82 -34.00 25.64
CA THR A 144 1.66 -32.84 25.99
C THR A 144 2.82 -32.58 25.01
N ASP A 145 3.00 -33.43 23.99
CA ASP A 145 4.14 -33.33 23.06
C ASP A 145 3.74 -32.60 21.76
N ASN A 146 4.16 -31.34 21.66
CA ASN A 146 3.92 -30.48 20.50
C ASN A 146 4.59 -30.99 19.20
N ASN A 147 5.51 -31.97 19.25
CA ASN A 147 6.14 -32.54 18.07
C ASN A 147 5.41 -33.78 17.53
N GLN A 148 4.49 -34.36 18.30
CA GLN A 148 3.68 -35.50 17.88
C GLN A 148 2.31 -35.06 17.36
N ALA A 149 1.67 -35.90 16.55
CA ALA A 149 0.30 -35.67 16.13
C ALA A 149 -0.67 -36.53 16.97
N GLY A 150 -1.84 -35.98 17.32
CA GLY A 150 -2.94 -36.69 18.00
C GLY A 150 -2.92 -36.64 19.52
N GLN A 151 -4.11 -36.52 20.14
CA GLN A 151 -4.26 -36.23 21.58
C GLN A 151 -4.98 -37.32 22.40
N PHE A 152 -5.71 -38.26 21.77
CA PHE A 152 -6.70 -39.10 22.49
C PHE A 152 -6.29 -40.56 22.75
N GLY A 153 -5.23 -41.09 22.11
CA GLY A 153 -4.79 -42.49 22.34
C GLY A 153 -5.66 -43.58 21.72
N GLU A 154 -6.66 -43.21 20.91
CA GLU A 154 -7.65 -44.16 20.36
C GLU A 154 -7.34 -44.62 18.93
N GLY A 155 -6.51 -43.87 18.20
CA GLY A 155 -6.31 -44.02 16.75
C GLY A 155 -5.94 -45.44 16.30
N MET A 156 -5.04 -46.12 17.02
CA MET A 156 -4.65 -47.51 16.71
C MET A 156 -5.85 -48.47 16.77
N LYS A 157 -6.69 -48.33 17.78
CA LYS A 157 -7.84 -49.21 18.03
C LYS A 157 -8.91 -48.98 16.95
N ILE A 158 -9.17 -47.72 16.63
CA ILE A 158 -10.11 -47.33 15.56
C ILE A 158 -9.61 -47.79 14.19
N ALA A 159 -8.31 -47.65 13.90
CA ALA A 159 -7.74 -48.13 12.64
C ALA A 159 -7.86 -49.66 12.49
N ALA A 160 -7.61 -50.41 13.57
CA ALA A 160 -7.82 -51.85 13.58
C ALA A 160 -9.30 -52.24 13.36
N LEU A 161 -10.24 -51.49 13.97
CA LEU A 161 -11.68 -51.65 13.74
C LEU A 161 -12.01 -51.50 12.24
N VAL A 162 -11.60 -50.38 11.64
CA VAL A 162 -11.96 -49.98 10.28
C VAL A 162 -11.43 -50.99 9.26
N LEU A 163 -10.15 -51.39 9.36
CA LEU A 163 -9.57 -52.38 8.45
C LEU A 163 -10.25 -53.76 8.57
N LYS A 164 -10.71 -54.13 9.77
CA LYS A 164 -11.38 -55.43 10.01
C LYS A 164 -12.86 -55.42 9.60
N ARG A 165 -13.48 -54.24 9.52
CA ARG A 165 -14.90 -54.07 9.17
C ARG A 165 -15.16 -54.40 7.70
N SER A 166 -16.36 -54.90 7.41
CA SER A 166 -16.85 -55.06 6.03
C SER A 166 -16.94 -53.69 5.33
N PRO A 167 -16.58 -53.56 4.03
CA PRO A 167 -16.18 -54.62 3.11
C PRO A 167 -14.68 -54.98 3.12
N LEU A 168 -13.83 -54.23 3.83
CA LEU A 168 -12.37 -54.42 3.80
C LEU A 168 -11.94 -55.78 4.36
N ASN A 169 -12.42 -56.14 5.55
CA ASN A 169 -12.16 -57.43 6.22
C ASN A 169 -10.68 -57.88 6.22
N HIS A 170 -9.74 -56.94 6.35
CA HIS A 170 -8.32 -57.23 6.48
C HIS A 170 -8.01 -57.75 7.90
N ALA A 171 -7.14 -58.75 8.02
CA ALA A 171 -6.61 -59.13 9.33
C ALA A 171 -5.60 -58.08 9.81
N VAL A 172 -5.65 -57.70 11.09
CA VAL A 172 -4.71 -56.76 11.71
C VAL A 172 -4.04 -57.44 12.90
N GLN A 173 -2.71 -57.54 12.85
CA GLN A 173 -1.90 -58.12 13.91
C GLN A 173 -0.72 -57.22 14.25
N LEU A 174 -0.39 -57.10 15.52
CA LEU A 174 0.81 -56.40 15.98
C LEU A 174 1.73 -57.41 16.68
N GLY A 175 3.03 -57.31 16.43
CA GLY A 175 4.05 -58.01 17.20
C GLY A 175 4.84 -56.99 18.00
N ALA A 176 4.85 -57.11 19.32
CA ALA A 176 5.58 -56.22 20.22
C ALA A 176 5.75 -56.87 21.61
N SER A 177 6.81 -56.51 22.33
CA SER A 177 7.04 -56.90 23.72
C SER A 177 6.95 -58.42 23.97
N LYS A 178 7.36 -59.25 23.00
CA LYS A 178 7.24 -60.73 22.99
C LYS A 178 5.82 -61.29 22.79
N TYR A 179 4.82 -60.45 22.56
CA TYR A 179 3.43 -60.85 22.32
C TYR A 179 2.98 -60.58 20.88
N MET A 180 2.15 -61.47 20.37
CA MET A 180 1.34 -61.25 19.17
C MET A 180 -0.05 -60.79 19.57
N TRP A 181 -0.40 -59.58 19.17
CA TRP A 181 -1.64 -58.88 19.45
C TRP A 181 -2.53 -59.02 18.20
N THR A 182 -3.67 -59.67 18.33
CA THR A 182 -4.58 -59.95 17.21
C THR A 182 -5.92 -59.30 17.46
N PHE A 183 -6.31 -58.40 16.57
CA PHE A 183 -7.61 -57.73 16.65
C PHE A 183 -8.69 -58.61 16.01
N LEU A 184 -9.79 -58.83 16.73
CA LEU A 184 -10.86 -59.74 16.36
C LEU A 184 -12.22 -59.24 16.85
N PHE A 185 -13.29 -59.64 16.15
CA PHE A 185 -14.65 -59.36 16.61
C PHE A 185 -15.15 -60.45 17.53
N SER A 186 -15.73 -60.04 18.65
CA SER A 186 -16.40 -60.95 19.57
C SER A 186 -17.71 -61.46 18.97
N ALA A 187 -17.96 -62.74 19.23
CA ALA A 187 -19.17 -63.44 18.81
C ALA A 187 -20.43 -62.95 19.54
N ARG A 188 -20.27 -62.43 20.76
CA ARG A 188 -21.37 -62.21 21.71
C ARG A 188 -21.96 -60.81 21.59
N ASP A 189 -21.12 -59.80 21.50
CA ASP A 189 -21.47 -58.38 21.64
C ASP A 189 -21.11 -57.52 20.42
N LYS A 190 -20.54 -58.14 19.36
CA LYS A 190 -20.11 -57.46 18.12
C LYS A 190 -19.18 -56.26 18.40
N THR A 191 -18.33 -56.36 19.41
CA THR A 191 -17.30 -55.36 19.72
C THR A 191 -15.91 -55.84 19.28
N LEU A 192 -14.98 -54.88 19.17
CA LEU A 192 -13.57 -55.17 18.90
C LEU A 192 -12.86 -55.67 20.16
N HIS A 193 -12.18 -56.79 20.03
CA HIS A 193 -11.32 -57.38 21.05
C HIS A 193 -9.88 -57.45 20.55
N CYS A 194 -8.93 -57.41 21.48
CA CYS A 194 -7.53 -57.69 21.22
C CYS A 194 -7.11 -58.96 21.98
N GLN A 195 -6.68 -59.98 21.26
CA GLN A 195 -6.10 -61.20 21.84
C GLN A 195 -4.58 -61.11 21.81
N LEU A 196 -3.95 -61.22 22.97
CA LEU A 196 -2.51 -61.29 23.12
C LEU A 196 -2.11 -62.75 23.30
N ARG A 197 -1.12 -63.20 22.54
CA ARG A 197 -0.49 -64.52 22.69
C ARG A 197 1.01 -64.37 22.80
N ARG A 198 1.61 -64.93 23.85
CA ARG A 198 3.07 -64.91 24.02
C ARG A 198 3.73 -65.73 22.90
N ALA A 199 4.76 -65.17 22.27
CA ALA A 199 5.57 -65.93 21.32
C ALA A 199 6.40 -66.99 22.06
N LYS A 200 6.67 -68.11 21.38
CA LYS A 200 7.42 -69.23 21.99
C LYS A 200 8.83 -68.77 22.37
N ASP A 201 9.23 -68.98 23.62
CA ASP A 201 10.56 -68.58 24.12
C ASP A 201 11.71 -69.21 23.32
N ILE A 202 11.53 -70.45 22.84
CA ILE A 202 12.51 -71.13 21.98
C ILE A 202 12.75 -70.33 20.68
N THR A 203 11.68 -69.82 20.06
CA THR A 203 11.79 -69.01 18.85
C THR A 203 12.49 -67.68 19.14
N ILE A 204 12.11 -67.01 20.23
CA ILE A 204 12.73 -65.73 20.64
C ILE A 204 14.22 -65.92 20.93
N ARG A 205 14.61 -66.97 21.67
CA ARG A 205 16.01 -67.27 21.97
C ARG A 205 16.81 -67.51 20.70
N ARG A 206 16.29 -68.32 19.77
CA ARG A 206 16.93 -68.59 18.48
C ARG A 206 17.13 -67.32 17.66
N GLU A 207 16.10 -66.48 17.57
CA GLU A 207 16.19 -65.22 16.82
C GLU A 207 17.13 -64.21 17.47
N LYS A 208 17.17 -64.14 18.81
CA LYS A 208 18.16 -63.33 19.55
C LYS A 208 19.60 -63.79 19.31
N SER A 209 19.84 -65.10 19.26
CA SER A 209 21.18 -65.63 18.97
C SER A 209 21.64 -65.27 17.55
N ALA A 210 20.75 -65.43 16.55
CA ALA A 210 21.04 -65.03 15.17
C ALA A 210 21.29 -63.52 15.05
N GLU A 211 20.55 -62.69 15.80
CA GLU A 211 20.74 -61.24 15.80
C GLU A 211 22.07 -60.83 16.46
N LYS A 212 22.47 -61.50 17.55
CA LYS A 212 23.79 -61.29 18.16
C LYS A 212 24.93 -61.64 17.19
N GLU A 213 24.79 -62.73 16.45
CA GLU A 213 25.76 -63.13 15.43
C GLU A 213 25.83 -62.14 14.25
N ARG A 214 24.69 -61.59 13.83
CA ARG A 214 24.65 -60.52 12.81
C ARG A 214 25.41 -59.28 13.29
N ILE A 215 25.16 -58.86 14.54
CA ILE A 215 25.82 -57.71 15.16
C ILE A 215 27.33 -57.95 15.28
N SER A 216 27.77 -59.13 15.72
CA SER A 216 29.21 -59.44 15.84
C SER A 216 29.93 -59.47 14.49
N LYS A 217 29.22 -59.80 13.40
CA LYS A 217 29.73 -59.73 12.03
C LYS A 217 29.71 -58.32 11.43
N GLY A 218 29.26 -57.30 12.17
CA GLY A 218 29.18 -55.92 11.68
C GLY A 218 28.20 -55.73 10.51
N GLN A 219 27.27 -56.66 10.31
CA GLN A 219 26.31 -56.57 9.21
C GLN A 219 25.27 -55.47 9.50
N PRO A 220 24.71 -54.80 8.48
CA PRO A 220 23.67 -53.79 8.68
C PRO A 220 22.34 -54.42 9.14
N ARG A 221 21.45 -53.61 9.73
CA ARG A 221 20.12 -54.05 10.14
C ARG A 221 19.27 -54.40 8.91
N GLU A 222 18.68 -55.59 8.91
CA GLU A 222 17.82 -56.07 7.83
C GLU A 222 16.40 -55.49 7.91
N LEU A 223 15.64 -55.61 6.81
CA LEU A 223 14.18 -55.37 6.77
C LEU A 223 13.40 -56.51 7.46
N LYS A 224 13.76 -56.77 8.72
CA LYS A 224 13.23 -57.80 9.59
C LYS A 224 12.94 -57.21 10.96
N SER A 225 11.74 -57.44 11.46
CA SER A 225 11.32 -57.04 12.80
C SER A 225 11.63 -58.10 13.83
N HIS A 226 11.95 -57.69 15.05
CA HIS A 226 12.14 -58.57 16.19
C HIS A 226 11.08 -58.32 17.26
N ILE A 227 10.24 -59.33 17.53
CA ILE A 227 9.06 -59.19 18.41
C ILE A 227 9.39 -58.77 19.85
N TRP A 228 10.64 -58.94 20.30
CA TRP A 228 11.08 -58.58 21.65
C TRP A 228 11.60 -57.14 21.78
N GLU A 229 11.82 -56.42 20.69
CA GLU A 229 12.41 -55.06 20.69
C GLU A 229 11.73 -54.07 19.73
N ASP A 230 10.98 -54.57 18.76
CA ASP A 230 10.32 -53.75 17.73
C ASP A 230 8.80 -53.84 17.86
N VAL A 231 8.12 -52.80 17.36
CA VAL A 231 6.67 -52.83 17.11
C VAL A 231 6.46 -53.07 15.61
N ALA A 232 5.79 -54.16 15.27
CA ALA A 232 5.47 -54.52 13.89
C ALA A 232 3.96 -54.69 13.67
N VAL A 233 3.35 -53.77 12.92
CA VAL A 233 1.96 -53.86 12.45
C VAL A 233 1.93 -54.68 11.16
N THR A 234 1.05 -55.66 11.07
CA THR A 234 0.83 -56.51 9.90
C THR A 234 -0.65 -56.46 9.50
N ILE A 235 -0.93 -56.09 8.25
CA ILE A 235 -2.28 -55.92 7.70
C ILE A 235 -2.46 -56.79 6.46
N GLY A 236 -3.59 -57.50 6.35
CA GLY A 236 -3.95 -58.31 5.18
C GLY A 236 -3.39 -59.74 5.19
N ALA A 237 -2.81 -60.20 6.30
CA ALA A 237 -2.38 -61.59 6.44
C ALA A 237 -3.57 -62.56 6.37
N SER A 238 -3.41 -63.72 5.74
CA SER A 238 -4.50 -64.71 5.63
C SER A 238 -4.84 -65.33 6.99
N ARG A 239 -6.06 -65.11 7.48
CA ARG A 239 -6.61 -65.71 8.70
C ARG A 239 -8.11 -65.94 8.58
N ILE A 240 -8.57 -67.02 9.20
CA ILE A 240 -10.00 -67.25 9.46
C ILE A 240 -10.38 -66.47 10.72
N GLY A 241 -11.40 -65.64 10.63
CA GLY A 241 -11.94 -64.89 11.76
C GLY A 241 -13.39 -64.50 11.55
N ARG A 242 -14.01 -63.93 12.59
CA ARG A 242 -15.35 -63.36 12.46
C ARG A 242 -15.31 -62.01 11.75
N THR A 243 -16.27 -61.78 10.86
CA THR A 243 -16.53 -60.48 10.22
C THR A 243 -17.36 -59.59 11.14
N SER A 244 -17.59 -58.33 10.73
CA SER A 244 -18.47 -57.41 11.47
C SER A 244 -19.94 -57.86 11.50
N SER A 245 -20.37 -58.74 10.57
CA SER A 245 -21.69 -59.40 10.59
C SER A 245 -21.75 -60.62 11.53
N GLY A 246 -20.59 -61.10 12.02
CA GLY A 246 -20.47 -62.26 12.90
C GLY A 246 -20.16 -63.57 12.19
N GLU A 247 -20.13 -63.58 10.86
CA GLU A 247 -19.81 -64.74 10.01
C GLU A 247 -18.32 -65.10 10.08
N LYS A 248 -17.99 -66.39 10.00
CA LYS A 248 -16.60 -66.83 9.85
C LYS A 248 -16.20 -66.76 8.38
N ARG A 249 -15.23 -65.92 8.04
CA ARG A 249 -14.65 -65.82 6.70
C ARG A 249 -13.14 -65.70 6.75
N ASN A 250 -12.48 -66.02 5.64
CA ASN A 250 -11.09 -65.65 5.44
C ASN A 250 -10.97 -64.12 5.36
N SER A 251 -9.93 -63.59 5.97
CA SER A 251 -9.56 -62.19 5.80
C SER A 251 -9.09 -61.93 4.38
N VAL A 252 -9.33 -60.70 3.92
CA VAL A 252 -8.96 -60.27 2.57
C VAL A 252 -7.55 -59.68 2.61
N LYS A 253 -6.73 -59.98 1.59
CA LYS A 253 -5.43 -59.34 1.39
C LYS A 253 -5.62 -57.89 0.91
N VAL A 254 -4.65 -57.01 1.15
CA VAL A 254 -4.73 -55.62 0.66
C VAL A 254 -4.37 -55.61 -0.83
N SER A 255 -5.14 -54.94 -1.68
CA SER A 255 -4.76 -54.79 -3.09
C SER A 255 -3.66 -53.73 -3.26
N LEU A 256 -2.83 -53.90 -4.29
CA LEU A 256 -1.76 -52.95 -4.63
C LEU A 256 -2.31 -51.55 -4.87
N GLN A 257 -3.42 -51.42 -5.60
CA GLN A 257 -4.06 -50.14 -5.84
C GLN A 257 -4.55 -49.49 -4.54
N ALA A 258 -5.19 -50.25 -3.64
CA ALA A 258 -5.63 -49.71 -2.35
C ALA A 258 -4.43 -49.21 -1.53
N PHE A 259 -3.32 -49.94 -1.52
CA PHE A 259 -2.13 -49.50 -0.81
C PHE A 259 -1.50 -48.23 -1.41
N ARG A 260 -1.43 -48.12 -2.74
CA ARG A 260 -0.98 -46.89 -3.42
C ARG A 260 -1.88 -45.71 -3.06
N ASP A 261 -3.19 -45.91 -3.02
CA ASP A 261 -4.15 -44.89 -2.59
C ASP A 261 -3.96 -44.50 -1.12
N TRP A 262 -3.59 -45.45 -0.25
CA TRP A 262 -3.30 -45.17 1.16
C TRP A 262 -2.02 -44.35 1.34
N LEU A 263 -1.02 -44.51 0.46
CA LEU A 263 0.21 -43.71 0.53
C LEU A 263 0.00 -42.22 0.26
N THR A 264 -1.14 -41.81 -0.32
CA THR A 264 -1.43 -40.39 -0.58
C THR A 264 -1.73 -39.59 0.68
N VAL A 265 -1.85 -40.23 1.86
CA VAL A 265 -2.17 -39.56 3.13
C VAL A 265 -0.98 -38.82 3.75
N THR A 266 0.19 -38.86 3.13
CA THR A 266 1.41 -38.22 3.64
C THR A 266 2.27 -37.64 2.51
N ILE A 267 2.99 -36.55 2.79
CA ILE A 267 3.99 -35.98 1.86
C ILE A 267 5.34 -36.69 1.97
N ASP A 268 5.59 -37.41 3.05
CA ASP A 268 6.94 -37.87 3.39
C ASP A 268 7.43 -39.01 2.48
N VAL A 269 6.50 -39.69 1.81
CA VAL A 269 6.77 -40.81 0.89
C VAL A 269 7.00 -40.33 -0.54
N SER A 270 6.22 -39.34 -0.98
CA SER A 270 6.34 -38.71 -2.29
C SER A 270 6.40 -37.20 -2.08
N PRO A 271 7.57 -36.65 -1.70
CA PRO A 271 7.71 -35.23 -1.41
C PRO A 271 7.49 -34.38 -2.66
N PRO A 272 7.02 -33.14 -2.51
CA PRO A 272 6.83 -32.23 -3.64
C PRO A 272 8.17 -31.88 -4.31
N SER A 273 8.12 -31.67 -5.62
CA SER A 273 9.30 -31.28 -6.42
C SER A 273 9.71 -29.83 -6.21
N GLU A 274 8.74 -28.94 -5.95
CA GLU A 274 8.95 -27.52 -5.74
C GLU A 274 8.21 -27.05 -4.47
N LYS A 275 8.98 -26.54 -3.49
CA LYS A 275 8.45 -25.98 -2.24
C LYS A 275 9.37 -24.90 -1.65
N ILE A 276 8.78 -23.99 -0.89
CA ILE A 276 9.47 -22.97 -0.10
C ILE A 276 9.22 -23.26 1.38
N ARG A 277 10.32 -23.43 2.14
CA ARG A 277 10.28 -23.72 3.58
C ARG A 277 10.33 -22.41 4.36
N THR A 278 9.42 -22.25 5.31
CA THR A 278 9.35 -21.07 6.20
C THR A 278 9.29 -21.51 7.66
N SER A 279 9.46 -20.58 8.59
CA SER A 279 9.27 -20.83 10.02
C SER A 279 7.81 -21.15 10.39
N HIS A 280 6.85 -20.76 9.54
CA HIS A 280 5.42 -20.97 9.76
C HIS A 280 4.86 -22.24 9.10
N GLY A 281 5.59 -22.83 8.15
CA GLY A 281 5.17 -24.00 7.39
C GLY A 281 5.89 -24.11 6.05
N ASP A 282 5.39 -24.94 5.15
CA ASP A 282 5.87 -24.99 3.77
C ASP A 282 4.80 -24.48 2.82
N LEU A 283 5.19 -23.64 1.87
CA LEU A 283 4.43 -23.33 0.67
C LEU A 283 4.84 -24.32 -0.43
N ILE A 284 3.89 -25.08 -0.96
CA ILE A 284 4.14 -26.10 -1.99
C ILE A 284 3.64 -25.57 -3.33
N LEU A 285 4.56 -25.36 -4.26
CA LEU A 285 4.29 -24.82 -5.59
C LEU A 285 4.04 -25.92 -6.63
N ASP A 286 4.40 -27.17 -6.32
CA ASP A 286 4.13 -28.33 -7.17
C ASP A 286 2.62 -28.51 -7.43
N PRO A 287 2.17 -28.43 -8.70
CA PRO A 287 0.74 -28.52 -9.05
C PRO A 287 0.05 -29.81 -8.59
N LYS A 288 0.80 -30.90 -8.36
CA LYS A 288 0.23 -32.16 -7.84
C LYS A 288 -0.32 -32.03 -6.42
N PHE A 289 0.07 -30.96 -5.72
CA PHE A 289 -0.32 -30.67 -4.35
C PHE A 289 -1.26 -29.46 -4.25
N GLU A 290 -1.72 -28.92 -5.36
CA GLU A 290 -2.74 -27.87 -5.38
C GLU A 290 -3.96 -28.31 -4.56
N ASN A 291 -4.46 -27.38 -3.74
CA ASN A 291 -5.62 -27.60 -2.88
C ASN A 291 -5.45 -28.80 -1.93
N LYS A 292 -4.22 -29.07 -1.47
CA LYS A 292 -3.92 -30.04 -0.42
C LYS A 292 -3.25 -29.36 0.75
N THR A 293 -3.72 -29.66 1.95
CA THR A 293 -3.12 -29.18 3.18
C THR A 293 -2.69 -30.35 4.04
N TYR A 294 -1.51 -30.19 4.63
CA TYR A 294 -0.87 -31.17 5.47
C TYR A 294 -0.61 -30.55 6.84
N LEU A 295 -0.72 -31.35 7.89
CA LEU A 295 -0.30 -30.98 9.23
C LEU A 295 0.77 -31.97 9.65
N LYS A 296 2.00 -31.47 9.88
CA LYS A 296 3.18 -32.29 10.19
C LYS A 296 3.36 -33.42 9.17
N GLY A 297 3.22 -33.12 7.88
CA GLY A 297 3.40 -34.07 6.79
C GLY A 297 2.24 -35.05 6.55
N LEU A 298 1.13 -34.96 7.32
CA LEU A 298 -0.06 -35.79 7.16
C LEU A 298 -1.21 -35.01 6.51
N LEU A 299 -1.83 -35.59 5.49
CA LEU A 299 -2.91 -34.98 4.72
C LEU A 299 -4.15 -34.75 5.61
N LEU A 300 -4.75 -33.58 5.47
CA LEU A 300 -6.06 -33.23 6.01
C LEU A 300 -7.16 -33.60 5.00
N LEU A 301 -8.31 -34.03 5.48
CA LEU A 301 -9.42 -34.49 4.62
C LEU A 301 -10.02 -33.32 3.82
N ASN A 302 -10.22 -32.20 4.49
CA ASN A 302 -10.74 -30.95 3.94
C ASN A 302 -9.57 -29.97 3.84
N PRO A 303 -9.26 -29.47 2.63
CA PRO A 303 -8.11 -28.60 2.42
C PRO A 303 -8.15 -27.34 3.29
N SER A 304 -9.26 -26.59 3.27
CA SER A 304 -9.41 -25.34 4.03
C SER A 304 -10.45 -25.46 5.14
N ALA A 305 -10.16 -24.82 6.27
CA ALA A 305 -11.12 -24.58 7.33
C ALA A 305 -12.25 -23.62 6.90
N SER A 306 -12.00 -22.71 5.95
CA SER A 306 -12.99 -21.77 5.40
C SER A 306 -13.92 -22.38 4.33
N GLY A 307 -13.59 -23.57 3.83
CA GLY A 307 -14.28 -24.21 2.70
C GLY A 307 -13.92 -23.63 1.31
N LYS A 308 -13.15 -22.54 1.25
CA LYS A 308 -12.60 -22.01 -0.01
C LYS A 308 -11.46 -22.88 -0.53
N LYS A 309 -11.19 -22.82 -1.84
CA LYS A 309 -10.11 -23.59 -2.47
C LYS A 309 -8.78 -22.87 -2.31
N PHE A 310 -7.71 -23.64 -2.18
CA PHE A 310 -6.34 -23.14 -2.31
C PHE A 310 -5.84 -23.27 -3.74
N ARG A 311 -5.01 -22.31 -4.17
CA ARG A 311 -4.22 -22.38 -5.42
C ARG A 311 -2.91 -23.13 -5.25
N PHE A 312 -2.45 -23.28 -4.02
CA PHE A 312 -1.20 -23.95 -3.69
C PHE A 312 -1.40 -25.05 -2.66
N GLY A 313 -0.38 -25.87 -2.45
CA GLY A 313 -0.33 -26.82 -1.36
C GLY A 313 0.33 -26.22 -0.13
N TYR A 314 -0.05 -26.69 1.05
CA TYR A 314 0.52 -26.19 2.32
C TYR A 314 0.86 -27.32 3.27
N ASN A 315 1.97 -27.21 3.98
CA ASN A 315 2.30 -28.09 5.10
C ASN A 315 2.50 -27.25 6.37
N PHE A 316 1.54 -27.32 7.29
CA PHE A 316 1.59 -26.63 8.56
C PHE A 316 2.44 -27.40 9.57
N LEU A 317 3.29 -26.70 10.30
CA LEU A 317 4.07 -27.27 11.40
C LEU A 317 3.21 -27.51 12.64
N ASN A 318 2.37 -26.53 12.96
CA ASN A 318 1.55 -26.50 14.15
C ASN A 318 0.10 -26.25 13.76
N GLY A 319 -0.83 -26.78 14.55
CA GLY A 319 -2.26 -26.64 14.31
C GLY A 319 -3.05 -27.58 15.20
N THR A 320 -4.25 -27.15 15.58
CA THR A 320 -5.23 -27.99 16.26
C THR A 320 -6.22 -28.52 15.24
N THR A 321 -6.61 -29.77 15.39
CA THR A 321 -7.64 -30.40 14.57
C THR A 321 -8.68 -31.04 15.48
N GLY A 322 -9.93 -31.13 15.03
CA GLY A 322 -10.95 -31.93 15.71
C GLY A 322 -10.59 -33.43 15.74
N ARG A 323 -11.43 -34.23 16.41
CA ARG A 323 -11.26 -35.69 16.53
C ARG A 323 -11.09 -36.38 15.17
N ASP A 324 -11.83 -35.92 14.15
CA ASP A 324 -11.81 -36.51 12.81
C ASP A 324 -10.68 -35.97 11.92
N ARG A 325 -9.87 -35.02 12.42
CA ARG A 325 -8.70 -34.45 11.73
C ARG A 325 -9.00 -33.94 10.32
N ALA A 326 -10.23 -33.43 10.14
CA ALA A 326 -10.75 -33.06 8.83
C ALA A 326 -10.03 -31.82 8.28
N ASN A 327 -9.91 -30.76 9.08
CA ASN A 327 -9.21 -29.52 8.77
C ASN A 327 -8.62 -28.91 10.05
N LEU A 328 -7.93 -27.78 9.92
CA LEU A 328 -7.58 -26.94 11.05
C LEU A 328 -8.86 -26.46 11.75
N ALA A 329 -8.85 -26.45 13.08
CA ALA A 329 -10.04 -26.17 13.87
C ALA A 329 -10.57 -24.72 13.74
N ASN A 330 -9.75 -23.78 13.26
CA ASN A 330 -10.10 -22.37 13.20
C ASN A 330 -9.61 -21.73 11.88
N ALA A 331 -10.55 -21.23 11.07
CA ALA A 331 -10.26 -20.58 9.79
C ALA A 331 -9.44 -19.28 9.91
N ARG A 332 -9.64 -18.51 10.98
CA ARG A 332 -8.86 -17.30 11.27
C ARG A 332 -7.41 -17.63 11.66
N ASP A 333 -7.22 -18.75 12.35
CA ASP A 333 -5.87 -19.25 12.68
C ASP A 333 -5.16 -19.83 11.44
N GLU A 334 -5.89 -20.49 10.55
CA GLU A 334 -5.43 -20.91 9.21
C GLU A 334 -4.97 -19.70 8.39
N ALA A 335 -5.81 -18.66 8.27
CA ALA A 335 -5.49 -17.42 7.55
C ALA A 335 -4.22 -16.74 8.08
N ARG A 336 -4.07 -16.67 9.41
CA ARG A 336 -2.88 -16.11 10.06
C ARG A 336 -1.61 -16.90 9.72
N LYS A 337 -1.67 -18.23 9.75
CA LYS A 337 -0.52 -19.09 9.40
C LYS A 337 -0.14 -18.95 7.93
N LEU A 338 -1.13 -18.92 7.04
CA LEU A 338 -0.92 -18.71 5.62
C LEU A 338 -0.26 -17.36 5.33
N ALA A 339 -0.74 -16.29 5.96
CA ALA A 339 -0.15 -14.96 5.84
C ALA A 339 1.31 -14.93 6.33
N GLY A 340 1.64 -15.68 7.40
CA GLY A 340 3.02 -15.88 7.84
C GLY A 340 3.88 -16.63 6.82
N ILE A 341 3.37 -17.73 6.26
CA ILE A 341 4.05 -18.50 5.22
C ILE A 341 4.33 -17.62 3.99
N TRP A 342 3.32 -16.92 3.47
CA TRP A 342 3.49 -16.01 2.32
C TRP A 342 4.40 -14.85 2.66
N GLY A 343 4.28 -14.26 3.86
CA GLY A 343 5.10 -13.15 4.29
C GLY A 343 6.59 -13.47 4.31
N GLU A 344 6.96 -14.63 4.86
CA GLU A 344 8.35 -15.09 4.89
C GLU A 344 8.83 -15.53 3.50
N ALA A 345 8.02 -16.30 2.76
CA ALA A 345 8.37 -16.74 1.41
C ALA A 345 8.63 -15.55 0.46
N LEU A 346 7.77 -14.52 0.52
CA LEU A 346 7.97 -13.28 -0.23
C LEU A 346 9.20 -12.51 0.24
N SER A 347 9.57 -12.58 1.52
CA SER A 347 10.77 -11.91 2.03
C SER A 347 12.06 -12.55 1.49
N THR A 348 12.04 -13.86 1.23
CA THR A 348 13.17 -14.61 0.65
C THR A 348 13.24 -14.58 -0.88
N ASP A 349 12.14 -14.28 -1.56
CA ASP A 349 12.08 -14.26 -3.03
C ASP A 349 12.71 -12.98 -3.60
N ASN A 350 13.88 -13.05 -4.23
CA ASN A 350 14.48 -11.88 -4.87
C ASN A 350 14.00 -11.64 -6.31
N ASP A 351 13.19 -12.55 -6.86
CA ASP A 351 12.63 -12.38 -8.19
C ASP A 351 11.45 -11.39 -8.16
N SER A 352 11.39 -10.53 -9.18
CA SER A 352 10.30 -9.58 -9.40
C SER A 352 9.73 -9.69 -10.81
N SER A 353 10.04 -10.77 -11.52
CA SER A 353 9.47 -11.11 -12.83
C SER A 353 7.97 -11.38 -12.76
N GLU A 354 7.28 -11.46 -13.89
CA GLU A 354 5.85 -11.80 -13.94
C GLU A 354 5.54 -13.23 -13.46
N THR A 355 6.55 -14.10 -13.41
CA THR A 355 6.43 -15.48 -12.90
C THR A 355 6.87 -15.60 -11.44
N SER A 356 7.36 -14.52 -10.83
CA SER A 356 7.82 -14.46 -9.45
C SER A 356 6.72 -14.79 -8.43
N LEU A 357 7.12 -15.04 -7.19
CA LEU A 357 6.18 -15.34 -6.11
C LEU A 357 5.32 -14.11 -5.77
N VAL A 358 5.92 -12.92 -5.79
CA VAL A 358 5.20 -11.65 -5.55
C VAL A 358 4.15 -11.40 -6.63
N ALA A 359 4.43 -11.72 -7.90
CA ALA A 359 3.46 -11.63 -8.98
C ALA A 359 2.25 -12.55 -8.75
N LYS A 360 2.52 -13.82 -8.42
CA LYS A 360 1.47 -14.83 -8.14
C LYS A 360 0.58 -14.40 -6.96
N TYR A 361 1.16 -13.96 -5.85
CA TYR A 361 0.41 -13.52 -4.68
C TYR A 361 -0.39 -12.24 -4.94
N THR A 362 0.23 -11.26 -5.60
CA THR A 362 -0.44 -10.00 -5.97
C THR A 362 -1.65 -10.24 -6.87
N ARG A 363 -1.54 -11.17 -7.83
CA ARG A 363 -2.66 -11.58 -8.68
C ARG A 363 -3.81 -12.17 -7.86
N MET A 364 -3.53 -13.10 -6.95
CA MET A 364 -4.57 -13.68 -6.08
C MET A 364 -5.27 -12.61 -5.23
N LEU A 365 -4.52 -11.66 -4.65
CA LEU A 365 -5.11 -10.57 -3.88
C LEU A 365 -6.03 -9.68 -4.72
N ARG A 366 -5.73 -9.49 -6.01
CA ARG A 366 -6.53 -8.65 -6.92
C ARG A 366 -7.75 -9.37 -7.47
N GLU A 367 -7.61 -10.65 -7.81
CA GLU A 367 -8.59 -11.37 -8.63
C GLU A 367 -9.39 -12.40 -7.83
N GLU A 368 -8.86 -12.91 -6.72
CA GLU A 368 -9.37 -14.12 -6.04
C GLU A 368 -9.66 -13.92 -4.55
N LEU A 369 -9.66 -12.67 -4.07
CA LEU A 369 -9.85 -12.29 -2.67
C LEU A 369 -11.09 -12.94 -2.00
N GLN A 370 -12.16 -13.15 -2.78
CA GLN A 370 -13.40 -13.77 -2.28
C GLN A 370 -13.44 -15.30 -2.46
N SER A 371 -12.70 -15.85 -3.41
CA SER A 371 -12.81 -17.25 -3.84
C SER A 371 -11.63 -18.14 -3.39
N SER A 372 -10.47 -17.55 -3.08
CA SER A 372 -9.27 -18.24 -2.64
C SER A 372 -9.09 -18.17 -1.12
N ALA A 373 -8.71 -19.29 -0.52
CA ALA A 373 -8.32 -19.35 0.89
C ALA A 373 -6.90 -18.80 1.12
N ASP A 374 -6.03 -18.78 0.09
CA ASP A 374 -4.62 -18.34 0.16
C ASP A 374 -4.48 -16.88 0.62
N VAL A 375 -5.47 -16.05 0.31
CA VAL A 375 -5.50 -14.60 0.57
C VAL A 375 -6.61 -14.19 1.53
N SER A 376 -7.20 -15.16 2.26
CA SER A 376 -8.25 -14.87 3.24
C SER A 376 -7.70 -14.03 4.39
N GLU A 377 -8.43 -12.98 4.77
CA GLU A 377 -8.05 -12.03 5.84
C GLU A 377 -6.63 -11.45 5.67
N ALA A 378 -6.17 -11.29 4.42
CA ALA A 378 -4.84 -10.78 4.11
C ALA A 378 -4.61 -9.36 4.66
N ASP A 379 -5.63 -8.52 4.68
CA ASP A 379 -5.63 -7.18 5.27
C ASP A 379 -5.31 -7.16 6.78
N GLN A 380 -5.63 -8.26 7.48
CA GLN A 380 -5.40 -8.38 8.91
C GLN A 380 -4.01 -8.94 9.23
N PHE A 381 -3.59 -9.99 8.51
CA PHE A 381 -2.46 -10.82 8.93
C PHE A 381 -1.19 -10.69 8.09
N VAL A 382 -1.25 -10.19 6.86
CA VAL A 382 -0.05 -10.07 6.02
C VAL A 382 0.94 -9.07 6.66
N PRO A 383 2.22 -9.46 6.85
CA PRO A 383 3.20 -8.61 7.50
C PRO A 383 3.58 -7.41 6.64
N GLU A 384 3.98 -6.31 7.28
CA GLU A 384 4.33 -5.05 6.63
C GLU A 384 5.37 -5.19 5.52
N SER A 385 6.42 -6.00 5.72
CA SER A 385 7.47 -6.25 4.73
C SER A 385 6.90 -6.81 3.42
N ALA A 386 5.97 -7.76 3.51
CA ALA A 386 5.30 -8.34 2.36
C ALA A 386 4.36 -7.32 1.70
N VAL A 387 3.60 -6.55 2.47
CA VAL A 387 2.74 -5.48 1.92
C VAL A 387 3.54 -4.44 1.14
N LYS A 388 4.68 -4.00 1.70
CA LYS A 388 5.61 -3.08 1.02
C LYS A 388 6.15 -3.67 -0.28
N LYS A 389 6.46 -4.97 -0.28
CA LYS A 389 6.95 -5.67 -1.48
C LYS A 389 5.87 -5.81 -2.56
N ILE A 390 4.65 -6.16 -2.17
CA ILE A 390 3.48 -6.21 -3.07
C ILE A 390 3.22 -4.82 -3.67
N TRP A 391 3.29 -3.76 -2.86
CA TRP A 391 3.13 -2.39 -3.32
C TRP A 391 4.23 -1.98 -4.29
N ALA A 392 5.50 -2.28 -3.98
CA ALA A 392 6.64 -2.03 -4.85
C ALA A 392 6.51 -2.75 -6.21
N TYR A 393 6.03 -4.00 -6.20
CA TYR A 393 5.72 -4.74 -7.42
C TYR A 393 4.62 -4.04 -8.23
N LEU A 394 3.49 -3.66 -7.60
CA LEU A 394 2.39 -2.98 -8.31
C LEU A 394 2.82 -1.67 -8.99
N ILE A 395 3.64 -0.85 -8.33
CA ILE A 395 4.10 0.42 -8.91
C ILE A 395 5.22 0.22 -9.94
N GLY A 396 6.02 -0.85 -9.83
CA GLY A 396 7.15 -1.15 -10.72
C GLY A 396 6.79 -1.92 -11.99
N SER A 397 5.82 -2.84 -11.92
CA SER A 397 5.44 -3.72 -13.05
C SER A 397 4.68 -3.01 -14.17
N ASN A 398 4.28 -1.75 -13.98
CA ASN A 398 3.46 -0.99 -14.93
C ASN A 398 4.22 0.15 -15.62
N HIS A 399 5.53 0.00 -15.84
CA HIS A 399 6.26 0.83 -16.80
C HIS A 399 5.96 0.36 -18.25
N GLY A 400 4.70 0.47 -18.66
CA GLY A 400 4.27 0.17 -20.02
C GLY A 400 4.63 1.28 -21.01
N ASN A 401 5.33 0.88 -22.07
CA ASN A 401 5.67 1.58 -23.31
C ASN A 401 4.89 2.87 -23.67
N GLY A 402 5.66 3.91 -23.98
CA GLY A 402 5.38 4.83 -25.09
C GLY A 402 4.39 5.96 -24.84
N ASP A 403 3.16 5.67 -24.42
CA ASP A 403 2.05 6.65 -24.42
C ASP A 403 0.97 6.44 -23.33
N ASN A 404 1.06 5.38 -22.51
CA ASN A 404 0.04 5.12 -21.47
C ASN A 404 0.33 5.90 -20.17
N LEU A 405 -0.70 6.56 -19.64
CA LEU A 405 -0.63 7.26 -18.35
C LEU A 405 -0.26 6.28 -17.24
N ARG A 406 0.60 6.70 -16.30
CA ARG A 406 0.96 5.86 -15.14
C ARG A 406 -0.29 5.54 -14.32
N PRO A 407 -0.43 4.30 -13.79
CA PRO A 407 -1.58 3.95 -12.97
C PRO A 407 -1.59 4.70 -11.64
N PHE A 408 -2.79 5.01 -11.17
CA PHE A 408 -3.07 5.49 -9.83
C PHE A 408 -4.09 4.55 -9.20
N TYR A 409 -3.61 3.80 -8.21
CA TYR A 409 -4.45 2.84 -7.49
C TYR A 409 -5.33 3.57 -6.47
N TYR A 410 -6.63 3.31 -6.50
CA TYR A 410 -7.60 3.94 -5.60
C TYR A 410 -8.71 2.98 -5.19
N PHE A 411 -9.42 3.33 -4.13
CA PHE A 411 -10.66 2.67 -3.73
C PHE A 411 -11.80 3.68 -3.82
N SER A 412 -12.98 3.21 -4.24
CA SER A 412 -14.21 4.00 -4.24
C SER A 412 -15.38 3.16 -3.76
N SER A 413 -16.26 3.76 -2.94
CA SER A 413 -17.49 3.13 -2.45
C SER A 413 -18.68 3.23 -3.43
N GLY A 414 -18.42 3.55 -4.71
CA GLY A 414 -19.46 3.57 -5.76
C GLY A 414 -19.60 4.90 -6.52
N GLY A 415 -18.59 5.78 -6.51
CA GLY A 415 -18.62 7.06 -7.22
C GLY A 415 -17.61 7.15 -8.36
N THR A 416 -17.90 7.99 -9.37
CA THR A 416 -16.97 8.31 -10.47
C THR A 416 -16.06 9.50 -10.16
N HIS A 417 -16.32 10.21 -9.07
CA HIS A 417 -15.59 11.43 -8.66
C HIS A 417 -14.08 11.21 -8.55
N ASP A 418 -13.66 10.15 -7.84
CA ASP A 418 -12.25 9.81 -7.68
C ASP A 418 -11.56 9.49 -9.01
N ALA A 419 -12.24 8.74 -9.89
CA ALA A 419 -11.71 8.43 -11.21
C ALA A 419 -11.59 9.68 -12.10
N HIS A 420 -12.57 10.59 -11.99
CA HIS A 420 -12.53 11.89 -12.68
C HIS A 420 -11.35 12.73 -12.21
N ILE A 421 -11.13 12.83 -10.90
CA ILE A 421 -9.98 13.50 -10.32
C ILE A 421 -8.67 12.93 -10.86
N ILE A 422 -8.52 11.60 -10.85
CA ILE A 422 -7.30 10.94 -11.27
C ILE A 422 -6.98 11.25 -12.74
N ARG A 423 -7.98 11.17 -13.62
CA ARG A 423 -7.79 11.44 -15.06
C ARG A 423 -7.57 12.92 -15.35
N GLU A 424 -8.44 13.79 -14.83
CA GLU A 424 -8.43 15.20 -15.18
C GLU A 424 -7.36 15.99 -14.46
N CYS A 425 -7.19 15.76 -13.15
CA CYS A 425 -6.30 16.55 -12.30
C CYS A 425 -4.91 15.93 -12.17
N LEU A 426 -4.83 14.62 -11.94
CA LEU A 426 -3.55 13.92 -11.70
C LEU A 426 -2.89 13.41 -12.99
N LYS A 427 -3.61 13.43 -14.13
CA LYS A 427 -3.15 12.90 -15.43
C LYS A 427 -2.60 11.47 -15.31
N ARG A 428 -3.36 10.60 -14.65
CA ARG A 428 -3.01 9.19 -14.42
C ARG A 428 -4.15 8.26 -14.81
N GLU A 429 -3.85 6.97 -14.96
CA GLU A 429 -4.86 5.95 -15.22
C GLU A 429 -5.48 5.46 -13.89
N PRO A 430 -6.80 5.62 -13.67
CA PRO A 430 -7.44 5.16 -12.44
C PRO A 430 -7.56 3.63 -12.42
N VAL A 431 -6.95 2.98 -11.43
CA VAL A 431 -7.04 1.53 -11.22
C VAL A 431 -7.75 1.25 -9.89
N LEU A 432 -8.95 0.67 -9.97
CA LEU A 432 -9.76 0.36 -8.80
C LEU A 432 -9.19 -0.83 -8.04
N LEU A 433 -9.06 -0.69 -6.72
CA LEU A 433 -8.71 -1.74 -5.78
C LEU A 433 -9.92 -2.20 -4.98
N SER A 434 -9.89 -3.44 -4.50
CA SER A 434 -10.84 -3.92 -3.50
C SER A 434 -10.61 -3.21 -2.16
N LYS A 435 -11.66 -3.18 -1.32
CA LYS A 435 -11.59 -2.57 0.01
C LYS A 435 -10.47 -3.16 0.88
N GLN A 436 -10.33 -4.49 0.90
CA GLN A 436 -9.30 -5.16 1.69
C GLN A 436 -7.88 -4.81 1.22
N LEU A 437 -7.63 -4.80 -0.10
CA LEU A 437 -6.34 -4.37 -0.66
C LEU A 437 -6.01 -2.92 -0.31
N TRP A 438 -7.02 -2.04 -0.42
CA TRP A 438 -6.86 -0.64 -0.05
C TRP A 438 -6.54 -0.47 1.44
N ASP A 439 -7.24 -1.19 2.31
CA ASP A 439 -7.03 -1.15 3.76
C ASP A 439 -5.64 -1.67 4.13
N MET A 440 -5.18 -2.73 3.45
CA MET A 440 -3.83 -3.26 3.59
C MET A 440 -2.75 -2.22 3.26
N PHE A 441 -2.89 -1.45 2.17
CA PHE A 441 -1.91 -0.42 1.79
C PHE A 441 -2.01 0.85 2.64
N THR A 442 -3.22 1.28 2.98
CA THR A 442 -3.43 2.48 3.79
C THR A 442 -3.00 2.30 5.24
N LYS A 443 -3.12 1.09 5.81
CA LYS A 443 -2.61 0.74 7.14
C LYS A 443 -1.13 1.11 7.33
N TYR A 444 -0.32 1.02 6.28
CA TYR A 444 1.10 1.35 6.29
C TYR A 444 1.43 2.64 5.53
N SER A 445 0.43 3.51 5.29
CA SER A 445 0.58 4.79 4.60
C SER A 445 1.25 4.73 3.22
N LEU A 446 1.06 3.62 2.48
CA LEU A 446 1.68 3.39 1.18
C LEU A 446 0.96 4.10 0.02
N CYS A 447 -0.32 4.41 0.19
CA CYS A 447 -1.13 5.10 -0.80
C CYS A 447 -1.90 6.30 -0.21
N ARG A 448 -2.26 7.26 -1.07
CA ARG A 448 -3.10 8.41 -0.75
C ARG A 448 -4.37 8.35 -1.56
N THR A 449 -5.47 8.88 -1.02
CA THR A 449 -6.67 9.13 -1.81
C THR A 449 -6.37 10.17 -2.89
N PRO A 450 -7.14 10.21 -3.99
CA PRO A 450 -6.93 11.19 -5.05
C PRO A 450 -6.95 12.64 -4.54
N GLU A 451 -7.86 12.96 -3.61
CA GLU A 451 -7.91 14.29 -2.99
C GLU A 451 -6.67 14.61 -2.14
N ARG A 452 -6.21 13.64 -1.34
CA ARG A 452 -4.99 13.82 -0.54
C ARG A 452 -3.75 13.99 -1.41
N GLU A 453 -3.68 13.27 -2.53
CA GLU A 453 -2.56 13.43 -3.47
C GLU A 453 -2.60 14.79 -4.17
N ARG A 454 -3.77 15.27 -4.63
CA ARG A 454 -3.90 16.63 -5.19
C ARG A 454 -3.43 17.68 -4.19
N HIS A 455 -3.88 17.59 -2.95
CA HIS A 455 -3.49 18.52 -1.89
C HIS A 455 -1.98 18.43 -1.58
N HIS A 456 -1.41 17.23 -1.60
CA HIS A 456 0.03 17.00 -1.41
C HIS A 456 0.86 17.66 -2.51
N LEU A 457 0.49 17.46 -3.78
CA LEU A 457 1.15 18.08 -4.93
C LEU A 457 1.02 19.61 -4.91
N PHE A 458 -0.15 20.13 -4.54
CA PHE A 458 -0.36 21.58 -4.40
C PHE A 458 0.58 22.20 -3.35
N LEU A 459 0.74 21.54 -2.21
CA LEU A 459 1.65 22.00 -1.15
C LEU A 459 3.13 21.98 -1.59
N GLN A 460 3.51 21.07 -2.49
CA GLN A 460 4.85 20.95 -3.05
C GLN A 460 5.08 21.80 -4.31
N ALA A 461 4.02 22.42 -4.85
CA ALA A 461 4.10 23.22 -6.06
C ALA A 461 5.09 24.38 -5.91
N LYS A 462 5.76 24.69 -7.02
CA LYS A 462 6.78 25.75 -7.08
C LYS A 462 6.12 27.12 -7.00
N LYS A 463 6.75 28.06 -6.28
CA LYS A 463 6.31 29.45 -6.22
C LYS A 463 6.39 30.10 -7.61
N THR A 464 5.34 30.80 -8.00
CA THR A 464 5.26 31.49 -9.30
C THR A 464 5.99 32.82 -9.25
N VAL A 465 6.61 33.20 -10.37
CA VAL A 465 7.16 34.54 -10.56
C VAL A 465 6.02 35.54 -10.69
N LEU A 466 5.92 36.49 -9.77
CA LEU A 466 4.82 37.44 -9.72
C LEU A 466 4.91 38.44 -10.88
N PRO A 467 3.86 38.59 -11.71
CA PRO A 467 3.84 39.57 -12.79
C PRO A 467 3.72 40.98 -12.22
N SER A 468 4.18 42.00 -12.95
CA SER A 468 4.02 43.42 -12.57
C SER A 468 2.81 44.07 -13.26
N THR A 469 1.74 43.29 -13.49
CA THR A 469 0.54 43.78 -14.18
C THR A 469 -0.39 44.50 -13.20
N CYS A 470 -1.10 45.53 -13.67
CA CYS A 470 -2.10 46.23 -12.86
C CYS A 470 -3.15 45.26 -12.30
N PHE A 471 -3.57 44.27 -13.11
CA PHE A 471 -4.52 43.24 -12.69
C PHE A 471 -4.04 42.47 -11.44
N PHE A 472 -2.81 41.96 -11.47
CA PHE A 472 -2.24 41.25 -10.34
C PHE A 472 -2.07 42.15 -9.12
N GLU A 473 -1.46 43.32 -9.29
CA GLU A 473 -1.18 44.23 -8.18
C GLU A 473 -2.48 44.59 -7.44
N HIS A 474 -3.56 44.74 -8.19
CA HIS A 474 -4.88 45.01 -7.66
C HIS A 474 -5.50 43.82 -6.92
N ILE A 475 -5.52 42.63 -7.54
CA ILE A 475 -5.99 41.38 -6.90
C ILE A 475 -5.22 41.13 -5.60
N SER A 476 -3.89 41.21 -5.66
CA SER A 476 -3.01 40.97 -4.53
C SER A 476 -3.24 41.98 -3.41
N ARG A 477 -3.36 43.27 -3.74
CA ARG A 477 -3.58 44.33 -2.74
C ARG A 477 -4.94 44.22 -2.07
N CYS A 478 -6.01 43.98 -2.83
CA CYS A 478 -7.34 43.79 -2.27
C CYS A 478 -7.40 42.56 -1.38
N LEU A 479 -6.88 41.41 -1.82
CA LEU A 479 -6.87 40.19 -1.01
C LEU A 479 -6.10 40.41 0.31
N LYS A 480 -4.91 41.01 0.24
CA LYS A 480 -4.13 41.35 1.44
C LYS A 480 -4.89 42.30 2.36
N ALA A 481 -5.57 43.31 1.82
CA ALA A 481 -6.39 44.24 2.61
C ALA A 481 -7.58 43.53 3.27
N CYS A 482 -8.28 42.63 2.55
CA CYS A 482 -9.35 41.80 3.12
C CYS A 482 -8.83 40.97 4.30
N LEU A 483 -7.72 40.25 4.14
CA LEU A 483 -7.14 39.43 5.20
C LEU A 483 -6.60 40.29 6.37
N ALA A 484 -6.00 41.45 6.09
CA ALA A 484 -5.53 42.39 7.11
C ALA A 484 -6.66 43.02 7.94
N SER A 485 -7.91 42.95 7.47
CA SER A 485 -9.05 43.58 8.14
C SER A 485 -9.56 42.81 9.36
N HIS A 486 -9.08 41.58 9.58
CA HIS A 486 -9.45 40.78 10.74
C HIS A 486 -8.19 40.25 11.46
N PRO A 487 -8.11 40.32 12.80
CA PRO A 487 -6.90 39.94 13.55
C PRO A 487 -6.41 38.50 13.28
N VAL A 488 -7.33 37.56 13.10
CA VAL A 488 -7.00 36.13 12.82
C VAL A 488 -6.23 35.96 11.52
N THR A 489 -6.53 36.75 10.49
CA THR A 489 -5.99 36.59 9.14
C THR A 489 -4.91 37.61 8.80
N ALA A 490 -4.66 38.58 9.69
CA ALA A 490 -3.82 39.73 9.40
C ALA A 490 -2.33 39.41 9.29
N ASP A 491 -1.86 38.34 9.93
CA ASP A 491 -0.46 37.90 9.92
C ASP A 491 -0.19 36.75 8.94
N MET A 492 -1.18 36.37 8.12
CA MET A 492 -1.03 35.29 7.15
C MET A 492 -0.12 35.68 5.99
N GLY A 493 0.89 34.85 5.72
CA GLY A 493 1.71 34.96 4.53
C GLY A 493 0.96 34.48 3.30
N ILE A 494 1.12 35.17 2.15
CA ILE A 494 0.51 34.75 0.88
C ILE A 494 1.62 34.39 -0.10
N SER A 495 1.50 33.24 -0.75
CA SER A 495 2.33 32.87 -1.89
C SER A 495 1.50 32.30 -3.02
N PHE A 496 1.91 32.60 -4.26
CA PHE A 496 1.27 32.06 -5.45
C PHE A 496 2.10 30.90 -5.97
N VAL A 497 1.44 29.82 -6.37
CA VAL A 497 2.07 28.59 -6.85
C VAL A 497 1.51 28.19 -8.19
N HIS A 498 2.39 27.66 -9.04
CA HIS A 498 1.98 27.15 -10.34
C HIS A 498 1.52 25.72 -10.19
N THR A 499 0.25 25.46 -10.51
CA THR A 499 -0.27 24.10 -10.60
C THR A 499 -0.85 23.90 -11.99
N GLU A 500 -0.44 22.82 -12.67
CA GLU A 500 -0.83 22.62 -14.07
C GLU A 500 -2.35 22.49 -14.21
N ASN A 501 -2.97 21.60 -13.42
CA ASN A 501 -4.42 21.37 -13.46
C ASN A 501 -4.96 20.69 -12.18
N LEU A 502 -4.43 21.02 -11.01
CA LEU A 502 -4.89 20.36 -9.78
C LEU A 502 -6.30 20.79 -9.37
N ARG A 503 -6.89 21.82 -10.00
CA ARG A 503 -8.23 22.36 -9.73
C ARG A 503 -8.46 22.67 -8.24
N ILE A 504 -7.41 23.14 -7.57
CA ILE A 504 -7.45 23.64 -6.19
C ILE A 504 -7.14 25.13 -6.29
N ASP A 505 -8.01 25.98 -5.72
CA ASP A 505 -7.83 27.43 -5.79
C ASP A 505 -6.82 27.95 -4.76
N ALA A 506 -6.90 27.41 -3.54
CA ALA A 506 -6.03 27.80 -2.42
C ALA A 506 -5.88 26.65 -1.42
N VAL A 507 -4.81 26.71 -0.62
CA VAL A 507 -4.56 25.84 0.53
C VAL A 507 -3.93 26.66 1.64
N TYR A 508 -4.45 26.55 2.86
CA TYR A 508 -3.87 27.17 4.05
C TYR A 508 -3.06 26.16 4.87
N THR A 509 -1.85 26.54 5.29
CA THR A 509 -1.01 25.73 6.18
C THR A 509 -0.80 26.43 7.50
N ARG A 510 -1.46 25.94 8.56
CA ARG A 510 -1.42 26.54 9.90
C ARG A 510 -0.01 26.62 10.51
N SER A 511 0.82 25.58 10.34
CA SER A 511 2.16 25.52 10.95
C SER A 511 3.11 26.61 10.43
N SER A 512 2.98 26.99 9.17
CA SER A 512 3.76 28.08 8.56
C SER A 512 2.99 29.40 8.46
N LYS A 513 1.70 29.43 8.85
CA LYS A 513 0.77 30.53 8.61
C LYS A 513 0.79 31.03 7.15
N GLU A 514 0.98 30.10 6.19
CA GLU A 514 1.11 30.42 4.77
C GLU A 514 -0.15 29.97 4.01
N LEU A 515 -0.74 30.91 3.28
CA LEU A 515 -1.79 30.69 2.30
C LEU A 515 -1.16 30.58 0.91
N LYS A 516 -1.25 29.40 0.31
CA LYS A 516 -0.83 29.14 -1.07
C LYS A 516 -2.04 29.27 -1.99
N ILE A 517 -1.89 30.01 -3.08
CA ILE A 517 -2.96 30.30 -4.04
C ILE A 517 -2.49 29.91 -5.44
N ASP A 518 -3.37 29.31 -6.23
CA ASP A 518 -3.08 28.95 -7.60
C ASP A 518 -2.82 30.21 -8.46
N ASP A 519 -1.79 30.16 -9.31
CA ASP A 519 -1.38 31.30 -10.10
C ASP A 519 -2.32 31.66 -11.27
N LYS A 520 -3.35 30.84 -11.56
CA LYS A 520 -4.42 31.23 -12.48
C LYS A 520 -5.07 32.56 -12.08
N TRP A 521 -5.12 32.85 -10.77
CA TRP A 521 -5.67 34.09 -10.22
C TRP A 521 -4.80 35.33 -10.50
N LEU A 522 -3.59 35.16 -11.03
CA LEU A 522 -2.70 36.26 -11.44
C LEU A 522 -3.06 36.84 -12.83
N THR A 523 -3.89 36.14 -13.60
CA THR A 523 -4.25 36.50 -14.98
C THR A 523 -5.74 36.76 -15.11
N TYR A 524 -6.12 37.55 -16.13
CA TYR A 524 -7.52 37.78 -16.43
C TYR A 524 -8.20 36.45 -16.80
N GLU A 525 -7.62 35.68 -17.70
CA GLU A 525 -8.19 34.43 -18.19
C GLU A 525 -8.43 33.43 -17.06
N GLY A 526 -7.44 33.20 -16.20
CA GLY A 526 -7.56 32.24 -15.12
C GLY A 526 -8.53 32.68 -14.02
N ALA A 527 -8.55 33.97 -13.66
CA ALA A 527 -9.50 34.48 -12.67
C ALA A 527 -10.96 34.47 -13.15
N HIS A 528 -11.20 34.41 -14.46
CA HIS A 528 -12.54 34.41 -15.07
C HIS A 528 -12.95 33.07 -15.68
N GLU A 529 -12.13 32.01 -15.58
CA GLU A 529 -12.43 30.68 -16.14
C GLU A 529 -13.79 30.14 -15.67
N GLN A 530 -14.17 30.44 -14.41
CA GLN A 530 -15.41 29.97 -13.78
C GLN A 530 -16.29 31.11 -13.24
N ASN A 531 -15.94 32.36 -13.53
CA ASN A 531 -16.64 33.54 -13.02
C ASN A 531 -17.21 34.35 -14.19
N MET A 532 -18.48 34.76 -14.08
CA MET A 532 -19.07 35.69 -15.04
C MET A 532 -18.50 37.11 -14.86
N CYS A 533 -18.12 37.75 -15.96
CA CYS A 533 -17.71 39.15 -16.00
C CYS A 533 -18.55 39.92 -17.02
N ASP A 534 -18.86 41.17 -16.71
CA ASP A 534 -19.56 42.08 -17.60
C ASP A 534 -18.73 42.49 -18.83
N PHE A 535 -17.42 42.23 -18.84
CA PHE A 535 -16.51 42.61 -19.90
C PHE A 535 -15.95 41.37 -20.64
N GLY A 536 -15.95 41.42 -21.97
CA GLY A 536 -15.28 40.41 -22.79
C GLY A 536 -13.75 40.55 -22.76
N LYS A 537 -13.03 39.47 -23.10
CA LYS A 537 -11.55 39.48 -23.18
C LYS A 537 -11.01 40.57 -24.11
N GLU A 538 -11.59 40.71 -25.30
CA GLU A 538 -11.16 41.68 -26.31
C GLU A 538 -11.42 43.14 -25.87
N GLU A 539 -12.53 43.38 -25.18
CA GLU A 539 -12.89 44.69 -24.63
C GLU A 539 -11.93 45.10 -23.51
N MET A 540 -11.58 44.17 -22.61
CA MET A 540 -10.60 44.43 -21.55
C MET A 540 -9.19 44.63 -22.10
N GLU A 541 -8.75 43.83 -23.08
CA GLU A 541 -7.46 44.03 -23.74
C GLU A 541 -7.40 45.38 -24.48
N GLY A 542 -8.51 45.83 -25.07
CA GLY A 542 -8.61 47.15 -25.70
C GLY A 542 -8.52 48.30 -24.69
N LEU A 543 -9.21 48.18 -23.55
CA LEU A 543 -9.16 49.16 -22.46
C LEU A 543 -7.76 49.24 -21.81
N LEU A 544 -7.07 48.10 -21.66
CA LEU A 544 -5.74 48.02 -21.07
C LEU A 544 -4.61 48.52 -21.98
N LYS A 545 -4.82 48.60 -23.31
CA LYS A 545 -3.84 49.14 -24.29
C LYS A 545 -3.95 50.66 -24.49
N GLY A 546 -4.98 51.32 -23.95
CA GLY A 546 -5.22 52.77 -24.08
C GLY A 546 -4.82 53.60 -22.85
N LYS A 547 -5.33 54.84 -22.75
CA LYS A 547 -5.18 55.74 -21.57
C LYS A 547 -5.76 55.17 -20.25
N ALA A 548 -6.39 53.98 -20.29
CA ALA A 548 -6.98 53.28 -19.15
C ALA A 548 -6.17 52.04 -18.71
N ALA A 549 -4.89 51.94 -19.10
CA ALA A 549 -4.00 50.81 -18.78
C ALA A 549 -3.84 50.48 -17.28
N GLY A 550 -4.24 51.38 -16.37
CA GLY A 550 -4.25 51.18 -14.92
C GLY A 550 -5.63 50.95 -14.28
N LEU A 551 -6.68 50.73 -15.07
CA LEU A 551 -8.05 50.58 -14.58
C LEU A 551 -8.39 49.11 -14.30
N PHE A 552 -8.75 48.80 -13.05
CA PHE A 552 -9.24 47.49 -12.63
C PHE A 552 -10.75 47.54 -12.38
N LEU A 553 -11.52 46.67 -13.04
CA LEU A 553 -12.99 46.63 -13.00
C LEU A 553 -13.56 45.28 -12.50
N CYS A 554 -12.70 44.30 -12.20
CA CYS A 554 -13.12 42.94 -11.88
C CYS A 554 -13.26 42.71 -10.38
N ASP A 555 -14.08 43.53 -9.69
CA ASP A 555 -14.31 43.39 -8.24
C ASP A 555 -14.84 41.99 -7.87
N HIS A 556 -15.65 41.40 -8.75
CA HIS A 556 -16.15 40.04 -8.61
C HIS A 556 -15.02 38.99 -8.57
N ALA A 557 -13.92 39.17 -9.32
CA ALA A 557 -12.78 38.24 -9.31
C ALA A 557 -12.06 38.24 -7.95
N VAL A 558 -11.87 39.42 -7.35
CA VAL A 558 -11.35 39.55 -5.98
C VAL A 558 -12.29 38.88 -5.00
N ALA A 559 -13.60 39.17 -5.09
CA ALA A 559 -14.59 38.62 -4.18
C ALA A 559 -14.65 37.08 -4.26
N SER A 560 -14.64 36.51 -5.47
CA SER A 560 -14.58 35.06 -5.68
C SER A 560 -13.32 34.46 -5.05
N LEU A 561 -12.15 35.05 -5.26
CA LEU A 561 -10.92 34.57 -4.62
C LEU A 561 -11.00 34.63 -3.08
N CYS A 562 -11.48 35.74 -2.52
CA CYS A 562 -11.65 35.86 -1.08
C CYS A 562 -12.60 34.79 -0.53
N HIS A 563 -13.70 34.48 -1.22
CA HIS A 563 -14.59 33.39 -0.83
C HIS A 563 -13.87 32.02 -0.86
N LYS A 564 -13.12 31.72 -1.92
CA LYS A 564 -12.31 30.49 -2.00
C LYS A 564 -11.28 30.38 -0.87
N VAL A 565 -10.63 31.49 -0.52
CA VAL A 565 -9.69 31.54 0.60
C VAL A 565 -10.40 31.33 1.94
N MET A 566 -11.59 31.90 2.14
CA MET A 566 -12.36 31.65 3.35
C MET A 566 -12.78 30.19 3.48
N ASP A 567 -13.04 29.51 2.37
CA ASP A 567 -13.45 28.10 2.36
C ASP A 567 -12.33 27.12 2.73
N VAL A 568 -11.06 27.53 2.68
CA VAL A 568 -9.94 26.68 3.10
C VAL A 568 -9.70 26.69 4.62
N PHE A 569 -10.35 27.58 5.36
CA PHE A 569 -10.19 27.64 6.81
C PHE A 569 -11.05 26.60 7.53
N GLU A 570 -10.45 25.91 8.49
CA GLU A 570 -11.13 24.98 9.38
C GLU A 570 -11.24 25.55 10.81
N ALA A 571 -12.17 25.04 11.62
CA ALA A 571 -12.40 25.54 12.98
C ALA A 571 -11.13 25.49 13.86
N ARG A 572 -10.27 24.50 13.65
CA ARG A 572 -8.99 24.37 14.36
C ARG A 572 -7.99 25.48 14.02
N ASP A 573 -8.15 26.16 12.90
CA ASP A 573 -7.19 27.15 12.41
C ASP A 573 -7.37 28.53 13.06
N ILE A 574 -8.54 28.79 13.66
CA ILE A 574 -9.03 30.15 13.95
C ILE A 574 -9.01 30.51 15.46
N GLY A 575 -8.52 29.61 16.31
CA GLY A 575 -8.40 29.86 17.76
C GLY A 575 -9.76 30.02 18.42
N ASP A 576 -9.94 31.10 19.20
CA ASP A 576 -11.13 31.33 20.03
C ASP A 576 -12.34 31.92 19.26
N VAL A 577 -12.15 32.34 18.00
CA VAL A 577 -13.21 32.92 17.17
C VAL A 577 -13.95 31.80 16.42
N SER A 578 -15.28 31.88 16.30
CA SER A 578 -15.99 30.88 15.51
C SER A 578 -15.73 31.05 14.01
N LEU A 579 -15.60 29.93 13.28
CA LEU A 579 -15.42 29.94 11.82
C LEU A 579 -16.56 30.67 11.10
N GLY A 580 -17.79 30.54 11.60
CA GLY A 580 -18.97 31.22 11.06
C GLY A 580 -18.89 32.74 11.19
N GLU A 581 -18.50 33.24 12.37
CA GLU A 581 -18.32 34.69 12.61
C GLU A 581 -17.19 35.27 11.75
N LEU A 582 -16.06 34.55 11.63
CA LEU A 582 -14.95 34.98 10.79
C LEU A 582 -15.40 35.11 9.32
N LYS A 583 -16.06 34.07 8.78
CA LYS A 583 -16.57 34.08 7.39
C LYS A 583 -17.60 35.19 7.18
N ALA A 584 -18.50 35.42 8.14
CA ALA A 584 -19.50 36.48 8.05
C ALA A 584 -18.85 37.88 8.06
N CYS A 585 -17.88 38.10 8.95
CA CYS A 585 -17.15 39.36 9.06
C CYS A 585 -16.37 39.66 7.78
N LEU A 586 -15.53 38.72 7.33
CA LEU A 586 -14.74 38.87 6.11
C LEU A 586 -15.63 38.97 4.86
N GLY A 587 -16.72 38.21 4.78
CA GLY A 587 -17.70 38.30 3.68
C GLY A 587 -18.38 39.67 3.60
N SER A 588 -18.72 40.27 4.73
CA SER A 588 -19.24 41.65 4.80
C SER A 588 -18.19 42.67 4.35
N ILE A 589 -16.93 42.52 4.80
CA ILE A 589 -15.81 43.38 4.39
C ILE A 589 -15.59 43.29 2.87
N VAL A 590 -15.56 42.08 2.30
CA VAL A 590 -15.42 41.84 0.85
C VAL A 590 -16.54 42.53 0.06
N SER A 591 -17.78 42.39 0.51
CA SER A 591 -18.96 42.96 -0.16
C SER A 591 -18.99 44.50 -0.17
N ILE A 592 -18.36 45.13 0.83
CA ILE A 592 -18.43 46.59 1.03
C ILE A 592 -17.13 47.29 0.64
N ARG A 593 -15.97 46.84 1.14
CA ARG A 593 -14.70 47.58 1.06
C ARG A 593 -14.02 47.49 -0.31
N ILE A 594 -14.26 46.41 -1.07
CA ILE A 594 -13.66 46.26 -2.41
C ILE A 594 -14.14 47.36 -3.35
N SER A 595 -15.44 47.62 -3.41
CA SER A 595 -16.05 48.63 -4.30
C SER A 595 -15.73 50.07 -3.87
N GLN A 596 -15.45 50.28 -2.58
CA GLN A 596 -15.07 51.57 -2.01
C GLN A 596 -13.60 51.95 -2.26
N MET A 597 -12.74 50.99 -2.63
CA MET A 597 -11.32 51.22 -2.79
C MET A 597 -11.05 52.04 -4.07
N PRO A 598 -10.31 53.16 -3.99
CA PRO A 598 -9.95 53.95 -5.16
C PRO A 598 -9.17 53.14 -6.21
N ARG A 599 -9.38 53.47 -7.49
CA ARG A 599 -8.83 52.80 -8.68
C ARG A 599 -8.09 53.82 -9.54
N ALA A 600 -7.21 53.34 -10.43
CA ALA A 600 -6.47 54.15 -11.40
C ALA A 600 -5.91 55.45 -10.78
N VAL A 601 -5.26 55.33 -9.62
CA VAL A 601 -4.70 56.49 -8.93
C VAL A 601 -3.47 56.95 -9.69
N GLU A 602 -3.46 58.20 -10.11
CA GLU A 602 -2.40 58.80 -10.89
C GLU A 602 -1.94 60.11 -10.25
N VAL A 603 -0.67 60.44 -10.48
CA VAL A 603 -0.08 61.73 -10.10
C VAL A 603 0.63 62.31 -11.31
N SER A 604 0.28 63.54 -11.65
CA SER A 604 0.79 64.23 -12.83
C SER A 604 1.23 65.66 -12.50
N ARG A 605 2.19 66.14 -13.28
CA ARG A 605 2.68 67.52 -13.21
C ARG A 605 1.63 68.46 -13.81
N THR A 606 1.42 69.61 -13.19
CA THR A 606 0.66 70.70 -13.82
C THR A 606 1.61 71.63 -14.58
N SER A 607 1.05 72.62 -15.27
CA SER A 607 1.82 73.67 -15.95
C SER A 607 2.38 74.73 -14.99
N LYS A 608 2.11 74.63 -13.68
CA LYS A 608 2.52 75.61 -12.66
C LYS A 608 3.59 75.04 -11.72
N ASP A 609 4.48 75.91 -11.26
CA ASP A 609 5.54 75.57 -10.32
C ASP A 609 4.97 75.09 -8.97
N GLY A 610 5.65 74.12 -8.35
CA GLY A 610 5.27 73.59 -7.05
C GLY A 610 3.91 72.87 -6.99
N GLU A 611 3.29 72.55 -8.14
CA GLU A 611 1.97 71.91 -8.20
C GLU A 611 2.00 70.46 -8.71
N LEU A 612 1.22 69.60 -8.06
CA LEU A 612 0.91 68.24 -8.53
C LEU A 612 -0.60 68.00 -8.52
N LEU A 613 -1.10 67.41 -9.61
CA LEU A 613 -2.48 66.97 -9.74
C LEU A 613 -2.55 65.46 -9.50
N VAL A 614 -3.34 65.07 -8.49
CA VAL A 614 -3.68 63.68 -8.20
C VAL A 614 -5.06 63.40 -8.78
N THR A 615 -5.21 62.30 -9.53
CA THR A 615 -6.49 61.86 -10.10
C THR A 615 -6.78 60.41 -9.74
N TRP A 616 -8.06 60.03 -9.69
CA TRP A 616 -8.48 58.66 -9.40
C TRP A 616 -9.87 58.37 -9.94
N THR A 617 -10.22 57.10 -9.99
CA THR A 617 -11.58 56.61 -10.27
C THR A 617 -12.13 55.81 -9.08
N CYS A 618 -13.45 55.69 -8.99
CA CYS A 618 -14.15 54.91 -7.97
C CYS A 618 -15.21 54.03 -8.65
N ALA A 619 -15.32 52.78 -8.22
CA ALA A 619 -16.35 51.85 -8.70
C ALA A 619 -17.73 52.12 -8.05
N GLU A 620 -17.74 52.80 -6.90
CA GLU A 620 -18.94 53.09 -6.15
C GLU A 620 -19.90 54.05 -6.89
N ARG A 621 -21.19 53.70 -6.88
CA ARG A 621 -22.24 54.48 -7.55
C ARG A 621 -22.48 55.82 -6.85
N ASN A 622 -22.66 56.89 -7.63
CA ASN A 622 -22.91 58.25 -7.14
C ASN A 622 -24.11 58.35 -6.17
N ALA A 623 -25.11 57.48 -6.28
CA ALA A 623 -26.26 57.47 -5.38
C ALA A 623 -25.91 57.25 -3.89
N VAL A 624 -24.80 56.58 -3.58
CA VAL A 624 -24.31 56.41 -2.20
C VAL A 624 -23.56 57.66 -1.72
N ALA A 625 -22.83 58.32 -2.63
CA ALA A 625 -22.18 59.59 -2.37
C ALA A 625 -23.20 60.69 -2.05
N ASP A 626 -24.39 60.63 -2.66
CA ASP A 626 -25.43 61.66 -2.50
C ASP A 626 -26.16 61.61 -1.14
N ARG A 627 -26.07 60.48 -0.42
CA ARG A 627 -26.76 60.26 0.85
C ARG A 627 -25.84 60.18 2.06
N THR A 628 -24.52 60.28 1.87
CA THR A 628 -23.54 60.14 2.95
C THR A 628 -22.59 61.34 3.00
N GLN A 629 -22.36 61.91 4.19
CA GLN A 629 -21.33 62.95 4.41
C GLN A 629 -19.90 62.38 4.46
N LYS A 630 -19.68 61.19 3.88
CA LYS A 630 -18.39 60.50 3.95
C LYS A 630 -17.41 61.15 2.95
N MET A 631 -16.14 61.23 3.35
CA MET A 631 -15.09 61.89 2.57
C MET A 631 -14.00 60.88 2.14
N LEU A 632 -13.32 61.19 1.03
CA LEU A 632 -12.06 60.58 0.65
C LEU A 632 -10.91 61.35 1.31
N GLN A 633 -9.92 60.62 1.80
CA GLN A 633 -8.67 61.18 2.28
C GLN A 633 -7.60 60.96 1.21
N VAL A 634 -7.02 62.05 0.72
CA VAL A 634 -5.87 62.04 -0.19
C VAL A 634 -4.66 62.54 0.59
N VAL A 635 -3.66 61.69 0.78
CA VAL A 635 -2.39 62.05 1.45
C VAL A 635 -1.27 62.00 0.43
N LEU A 636 -0.55 63.11 0.28
CA LEU A 636 0.56 63.22 -0.64
C LEU A 636 1.88 63.04 0.14
N HIS A 637 2.41 61.82 0.10
CA HIS A 637 3.60 61.43 0.85
C HIS A 637 4.89 61.79 0.11
N ARG A 638 5.92 62.19 0.86
CA ARG A 638 7.29 62.31 0.33
C ARG A 638 7.92 60.94 0.19
N ALA A 639 8.47 60.63 -0.98
CA ALA A 639 9.05 59.32 -1.28
C ALA A 639 10.22 58.96 -0.34
N GLU A 640 11.06 59.93 0.02
CA GLU A 640 12.25 59.72 0.85
C GLU A 640 11.91 59.30 2.30
N THR A 641 10.90 59.94 2.91
CA THR A 641 10.58 59.75 4.34
C THR A 641 9.46 58.73 4.55
N CYS A 642 8.58 58.56 3.56
CA CYS A 642 7.35 57.78 3.70
C CYS A 642 7.27 56.62 2.72
N ALA A 643 8.36 56.17 2.09
CA ALA A 643 8.35 55.02 1.17
C ALA A 643 7.63 53.78 1.73
N HIS A 644 7.75 53.53 3.04
CA HIS A 644 7.11 52.41 3.73
C HIS A 644 5.58 52.46 3.69
N THR A 645 4.95 53.64 3.62
CA THR A 645 3.48 53.77 3.63
C THR A 645 2.85 53.21 2.35
N ARG A 646 3.62 53.01 1.28
CA ARG A 646 3.16 52.31 0.05
C ARG A 646 2.66 50.90 0.33
N ALA A 647 3.24 50.24 1.35
CA ALA A 647 2.86 48.90 1.78
C ALA A 647 1.60 48.89 2.66
N SER A 648 1.15 50.04 3.16
CA SER A 648 -0.06 50.15 3.98
C SER A 648 -1.30 49.75 3.17
N LEU A 649 -2.07 48.80 3.69
CA LEU A 649 -3.25 48.23 3.03
C LEU A 649 -4.54 48.92 3.49
N LEU A 650 -4.60 49.24 4.79
CA LEU A 650 -5.78 49.76 5.47
C LEU A 650 -5.52 51.17 5.99
N PHE A 651 -6.50 52.04 5.84
CA PHE A 651 -6.50 53.38 6.41
C PHE A 651 -6.42 53.32 7.93
N LYS A 652 -5.44 54.03 8.45
CA LYS A 652 -5.28 54.41 9.85
C LYS A 652 -4.97 55.90 9.86
N GLU A 653 -5.25 56.60 10.95
CA GLU A 653 -4.86 58.01 11.05
C GLU A 653 -3.33 58.12 10.91
N ASP A 654 -2.90 58.74 9.82
CA ASP A 654 -1.49 58.90 9.51
C ASP A 654 -0.83 59.84 10.54
N THR A 655 0.26 59.38 11.14
CA THR A 655 1.09 60.17 12.07
C THR A 655 2.15 61.00 11.34
N CYS A 656 2.27 60.86 10.02
CA CYS A 656 3.26 61.59 9.25
C CYS A 656 2.80 63.04 8.96
N GLY A 657 3.73 63.98 8.97
CA GLY A 657 3.46 65.40 8.67
C GLY A 657 3.25 65.72 7.17
N CYS A 658 2.83 64.75 6.37
CA CYS A 658 2.61 64.94 4.94
C CYS A 658 1.31 65.71 4.64
N ILE A 659 1.28 66.37 3.48
CA ILE A 659 0.14 67.21 3.09
C ILE A 659 -1.06 66.32 2.79
N LYS A 660 -2.22 66.70 3.32
CA LYS A 660 -3.43 65.90 3.27
C LYS A 660 -4.63 66.75 2.86
N GLN A 661 -5.52 66.20 2.05
CA GLN A 661 -6.75 66.85 1.60
C GLN A 661 -7.93 65.91 1.75
N ALA A 662 -9.02 66.41 2.32
CA ALA A 662 -10.31 65.73 2.34
C ALA A 662 -11.11 66.13 1.09
N ARG A 663 -11.64 65.15 0.37
CA ARG A 663 -12.38 65.34 -0.88
C ARG A 663 -13.74 64.66 -0.82
N SER A 664 -14.72 65.23 -1.51
CA SER A 664 -16.03 64.60 -1.64
C SER A 664 -15.91 63.28 -2.41
N LEU A 665 -16.80 62.32 -2.15
CA LEU A 665 -16.87 61.08 -2.93
C LEU A 665 -17.19 61.31 -4.43
N ARG A 666 -17.66 62.51 -4.81
CA ARG A 666 -17.86 62.91 -6.22
C ARG A 666 -16.57 63.42 -6.88
N ASP A 667 -15.61 63.88 -6.09
CA ASP A 667 -14.35 64.39 -6.62
C ASP A 667 -13.57 63.25 -7.26
N ARG A 668 -12.87 63.56 -8.35
CA ARG A 668 -11.99 62.63 -9.08
C ARG A 668 -10.57 63.16 -9.18
N SER A 669 -10.30 64.30 -8.53
CA SER A 669 -8.99 64.93 -8.51
C SER A 669 -8.75 65.77 -7.27
N ALA A 670 -7.48 65.98 -6.95
CA ALA A 670 -7.00 66.84 -5.87
C ALA A 670 -5.73 67.56 -6.32
N LEU A 671 -5.74 68.89 -6.27
CA LEU A 671 -4.59 69.73 -6.60
C LEU A 671 -3.82 70.07 -5.32
N PHE A 672 -2.54 69.72 -5.30
CA PHE A 672 -1.60 70.08 -4.24
C PHE A 672 -0.67 71.19 -4.75
N LYS A 673 -0.41 72.19 -3.92
CA LYS A 673 0.38 73.38 -4.22
C LYS A 673 1.51 73.54 -3.23
N ASP A 674 2.43 74.46 -3.51
CA ASP A 674 3.54 74.84 -2.64
C ASP A 674 4.45 73.64 -2.27
N LEU A 675 4.63 72.73 -3.24
CA LEU A 675 5.44 71.53 -3.10
C LEU A 675 6.91 71.80 -3.42
N ASP A 676 7.82 71.11 -2.73
CA ASP A 676 9.25 71.22 -2.95
C ASP A 676 9.62 70.52 -4.28
N PRO A 677 10.11 71.24 -5.31
CA PRO A 677 10.40 70.67 -6.62
C PRO A 677 11.58 69.69 -6.59
N THR A 678 12.40 69.71 -5.55
CA THR A 678 13.52 68.77 -5.37
C THR A 678 13.08 67.39 -4.85
N LYS A 679 11.82 67.26 -4.40
CA LYS A 679 11.31 66.06 -3.75
C LYS A 679 10.29 65.33 -4.63
N ALA A 680 10.34 63.99 -4.57
CA ALA A 680 9.35 63.13 -5.21
C ALA A 680 8.18 62.87 -4.24
N TYR A 681 6.97 62.89 -4.78
CA TYR A 681 5.74 62.67 -4.03
C TYR A 681 4.88 61.57 -4.63
N PHE A 682 4.21 60.78 -3.80
CA PHE A 682 3.23 59.80 -4.25
C PHE A 682 1.93 59.90 -3.41
N PRO A 683 0.75 59.80 -4.05
CA PRO A 683 -0.51 59.84 -3.34
C PRO A 683 -0.88 58.47 -2.75
N MET A 684 -1.50 58.51 -1.57
CA MET A 684 -2.26 57.42 -0.97
C MET A 684 -3.70 57.90 -0.81
N ILE A 685 -4.67 57.10 -1.29
CA ILE A 685 -6.08 57.48 -1.30
C ILE A 685 -6.94 56.36 -0.72
N SER A 686 -7.82 56.71 0.21
CA SER A 686 -8.83 55.82 0.78
C SER A 686 -10.05 56.63 1.21
N ARG A 687 -11.10 55.95 1.69
CA ARG A 687 -12.11 56.61 2.53
C ARG A 687 -11.47 57.05 3.85
N ALA A 688 -11.93 58.18 4.39
CA ALA A 688 -11.56 58.68 5.71
C ALA A 688 -12.28 57.88 6.82
N GLU A 689 -12.12 56.56 6.82
CA GLU A 689 -12.77 55.63 7.74
C GLU A 689 -11.78 54.53 8.11
N SER A 690 -11.66 54.21 9.40
CA SER A 690 -10.76 53.16 9.88
C SER A 690 -11.04 51.83 9.18
N GLY A 691 -9.99 51.18 8.69
CA GLY A 691 -10.10 49.92 7.94
C GLY A 691 -10.53 50.07 6.48
N ALA A 692 -10.66 51.29 5.95
CA ALA A 692 -10.88 51.49 4.51
C ALA A 692 -9.66 51.06 3.69
N PHE A 693 -9.88 50.53 2.49
CA PHE A 693 -8.78 50.04 1.66
C PHE A 693 -8.12 51.19 0.91
N TYR A 694 -6.79 51.24 0.95
CA TYR A 694 -6.03 52.17 0.11
C TYR A 694 -5.97 51.68 -1.34
N GLY A 695 -6.21 52.61 -2.27
CA GLY A 695 -5.92 52.39 -3.69
C GLY A 695 -4.46 52.01 -3.94
N LEU A 696 -4.18 51.46 -5.12
CA LEU A 696 -2.82 51.12 -5.53
C LEU A 696 -2.02 52.43 -5.74
N PRO A 697 -0.93 52.68 -4.98
CA PRO A 697 -0.20 53.94 -5.10
C PRO A 697 0.65 53.98 -6.38
N PRO A 698 0.56 55.05 -7.20
CA PRO A 698 1.36 55.17 -8.41
C PRO A 698 2.85 55.40 -8.08
N LYS A 699 3.71 55.41 -9.10
CA LYS A 699 5.09 55.88 -8.93
C LYS A 699 5.10 57.34 -8.50
N GLY A 700 6.11 57.73 -7.73
CA GLY A 700 6.24 59.13 -7.30
C GLY A 700 6.54 60.07 -8.46
N ALA A 701 6.09 61.31 -8.35
CA ALA A 701 6.34 62.39 -9.31
C ALA A 701 6.95 63.61 -8.60
N TRP A 702 7.75 64.36 -9.35
CA TRP A 702 8.32 65.64 -8.91
C TRP A 702 7.46 66.79 -9.46
N PRO A 703 7.17 67.84 -8.68
CA PRO A 703 6.63 69.10 -9.21
C PRO A 703 7.54 69.67 -10.30
N VAL A 704 6.99 70.51 -11.18
CA VAL A 704 7.83 71.32 -12.09
C VAL A 704 8.61 72.32 -11.22
N ALA A 705 9.88 72.55 -11.53
CA ALA A 705 10.70 73.57 -10.87
C ALA A 705 10.56 74.92 -11.61
N ASP A 706 10.51 76.03 -10.87
CA ASP A 706 10.55 77.39 -11.40
C ASP A 706 11.76 77.56 -12.35
N PRO A 707 11.55 77.92 -13.64
CA PRO A 707 12.66 78.22 -14.55
C PRO A 707 13.52 79.42 -14.12
N ASN A 708 13.08 80.25 -13.17
CA ASN A 708 13.83 81.39 -12.64
C ASN A 708 14.59 81.11 -11.33
N ILE A 709 14.48 79.92 -10.74
CA ILE A 709 15.34 79.50 -9.64
C ILE A 709 16.43 78.63 -10.23
N SER A 710 17.64 79.18 -10.32
CA SER A 710 18.84 78.42 -10.67
C SER A 710 19.07 77.32 -9.64
N ALA A 711 18.61 76.11 -9.93
CA ALA A 711 19.17 74.92 -9.31
C ALA A 711 20.68 74.92 -9.61
N PRO A 712 21.57 74.62 -8.64
CA PRO A 712 22.92 74.23 -9.00
C PRO A 712 22.76 73.04 -9.95
N SER A 713 23.37 73.13 -11.14
CA SER A 713 23.33 72.06 -12.13
C SER A 713 23.90 70.80 -11.48
N ALA A 714 23.03 69.94 -10.96
CA ALA A 714 23.34 68.54 -10.86
C ALA A 714 23.37 68.06 -12.30
N GLY A 715 24.56 68.14 -12.90
CA GLY A 715 24.86 67.39 -14.11
C GLY A 715 24.45 65.92 -13.90
N PRO A 716 24.25 65.16 -14.98
CA PRO A 716 23.88 63.76 -14.90
C PRO A 716 24.74 63.06 -13.84
N PRO A 717 24.16 62.20 -12.98
CA PRO A 717 24.87 61.59 -11.88
C PRO A 717 26.18 61.00 -12.41
N LYS A 718 27.32 61.46 -11.89
CA LYS A 718 28.62 60.90 -12.27
C LYS A 718 28.58 59.41 -11.91
N TRP A 719 28.56 58.57 -12.94
CA TRP A 719 28.64 57.14 -12.78
C TRP A 719 30.09 56.78 -12.55
N THR A 720 30.36 56.11 -11.43
CA THR A 720 31.66 55.53 -11.12
C THR A 720 31.67 54.09 -11.63
N GLN A 721 32.62 53.81 -12.53
CA GLN A 721 32.90 52.47 -13.02
C GLN A 721 33.46 51.61 -11.88
N GLY A 722 32.80 50.49 -11.61
CA GLY A 722 33.22 49.45 -10.68
C GLY A 722 33.91 48.29 -11.39
N GLY A 723 33.91 47.11 -10.77
CA GLY A 723 34.60 45.92 -11.29
C GLY A 723 34.09 45.45 -12.66
N LYS A 724 34.99 44.84 -13.44
CA LYS A 724 34.70 44.23 -14.75
C LYS A 724 33.72 43.06 -14.58
N LEU A 725 32.73 43.00 -15.45
CA LEU A 725 31.62 42.06 -15.43
C LEU A 725 31.98 40.84 -16.30
N ASP A 726 31.82 39.62 -15.76
CA ASP A 726 31.94 38.41 -16.55
C ASP A 726 30.66 38.20 -17.38
N ILE A 727 30.80 38.42 -18.68
CA ILE A 727 29.70 38.35 -19.65
C ILE A 727 29.08 36.95 -19.79
N ARG A 728 29.76 35.88 -19.34
CA ARG A 728 29.27 34.50 -19.46
C ARG A 728 28.30 34.09 -18.35
N THR A 729 28.28 34.82 -17.23
CA THR A 729 27.45 34.49 -16.05
C THR A 729 26.24 35.40 -15.88
N GLN A 730 26.10 36.44 -16.70
CA GLN A 730 25.02 37.42 -16.60
C GLN A 730 23.88 37.07 -17.58
N ASP A 731 22.64 37.01 -17.07
CA ASP A 731 21.44 36.86 -17.91
C ASP A 731 21.03 38.23 -18.48
N TRP A 732 21.01 38.33 -19.81
CA TRP A 732 20.78 39.58 -20.54
C TRP A 732 19.32 39.77 -20.96
N GLY A 733 18.42 38.81 -20.68
CA GLY A 733 16.99 38.92 -20.97
C GLY A 733 16.64 39.16 -22.46
N GLY A 734 17.54 38.82 -23.39
CA GLY A 734 17.39 39.11 -24.83
C GLY A 734 18.65 38.82 -25.66
N ARG A 735 18.78 39.43 -26.85
CA ARG A 735 19.96 39.25 -27.73
C ARG A 735 21.24 39.78 -27.08
N PHE A 736 22.32 39.01 -27.21
CA PHE A 736 23.64 39.33 -26.67
C PHE A 736 24.14 40.73 -27.10
N PRO A 737 24.63 41.58 -26.19
CA PRO A 737 24.83 43.01 -26.46
C PRO A 737 26.16 43.38 -27.17
N GLY A 738 26.88 42.41 -27.73
CA GLY A 738 28.07 42.64 -28.58
C GLY A 738 29.41 42.64 -27.86
N ASN A 739 30.51 42.81 -28.61
CA ASN A 739 31.89 42.65 -28.14
C ASN A 739 32.45 43.95 -27.52
N HIS A 740 32.09 44.20 -26.26
CA HIS A 740 32.57 45.30 -25.43
C HIS A 740 33.11 44.73 -24.11
N ASP A 741 33.94 45.50 -23.40
CA ASP A 741 34.20 45.23 -21.99
C ASP A 741 33.11 45.89 -21.15
N TRP A 742 32.45 45.10 -20.31
CA TRP A 742 31.32 45.54 -19.50
C TRP A 742 31.74 45.69 -18.05
N TYR A 743 31.26 46.73 -17.37
CA TYR A 743 31.60 47.02 -15.98
C TYR A 743 30.35 47.34 -15.17
N HIS A 744 30.35 46.95 -13.90
CA HIS A 744 29.34 47.45 -12.97
C HIS A 744 29.49 48.97 -12.84
N ALA A 745 28.38 49.68 -12.72
CA ALA A 745 28.40 51.11 -12.48
C ALA A 745 27.49 51.45 -11.31
N SER A 746 27.94 52.38 -10.49
CA SER A 746 27.13 52.93 -9.41
C SER A 746 27.23 54.44 -9.41
N ASN A 747 26.16 55.09 -8.99
CA ASN A 747 26.15 56.53 -8.80
C ASN A 747 25.98 56.90 -7.32
N SER A 748 26.26 58.16 -7.00
CA SER A 748 26.16 58.73 -5.65
C SER A 748 24.74 58.75 -5.08
N LEU A 749 23.72 58.34 -5.85
CA LEU A 749 22.31 58.24 -5.46
C LEU A 749 21.86 56.77 -5.25
N GLY A 750 22.79 55.81 -5.21
CA GLY A 750 22.50 54.39 -4.97
C GLY A 750 21.98 53.63 -6.19
N GLY A 751 21.91 54.26 -7.36
CA GLY A 751 21.58 53.61 -8.62
C GLY A 751 22.68 52.64 -9.05
N LYS A 752 22.29 51.42 -9.46
CA LYS A 752 23.18 50.40 -10.01
C LYS A 752 22.87 50.22 -11.50
N GLY A 753 23.91 50.15 -12.32
CA GLY A 753 23.82 49.99 -13.76
C GLY A 753 25.02 49.23 -14.32
N ILE A 754 25.10 49.15 -15.65
CA ILE A 754 26.22 48.53 -16.38
C ILE A 754 26.69 49.52 -17.44
N ILE A 755 28.01 49.71 -17.58
CA ILE A 755 28.63 50.54 -18.61
C ILE A 755 29.38 49.64 -19.59
N ALA A 756 29.23 49.90 -20.89
CA ALA A 756 29.99 49.26 -21.96
C ALA A 756 31.16 50.15 -22.38
N GLN A 757 32.36 49.59 -22.47
CA GLN A 757 33.52 50.24 -23.09
C GLN A 757 33.93 49.47 -24.36
N PRO A 758 34.18 50.17 -25.49
CA PRO A 758 34.77 49.56 -26.67
C PRO A 758 36.10 48.90 -26.31
N LYS A 759 36.35 47.70 -26.82
CA LYS A 759 37.69 47.12 -26.79
C LYS A 759 38.52 47.86 -27.83
N ASP A 760 39.63 48.46 -27.44
CA ASP A 760 40.54 49.11 -28.37
C ASP A 760 40.95 48.12 -29.47
N GLN A 761 40.82 48.55 -30.73
CA GLN A 761 41.24 47.77 -31.89
C GLN A 761 42.77 47.67 -31.88
N GLU A 762 43.29 46.46 -31.66
CA GLU A 762 44.66 46.16 -32.05
C GLU A 762 44.79 46.19 -33.59
N PRO A 763 45.87 46.77 -34.13
CA PRO A 763 46.07 46.86 -35.57
C PRO A 763 46.38 45.49 -36.18
N GLU A 764 45.85 45.28 -37.39
CA GLU A 764 46.16 44.13 -38.25
C GLU A 764 47.66 43.89 -38.39
N GLY A 765 48.08 42.63 -38.18
CA GLY A 765 49.46 42.19 -38.39
C GLY A 765 49.63 40.67 -38.39
N GLN A 766 49.59 40.09 -39.59
CA GLN A 766 50.28 38.87 -40.08
C GLN A 766 49.93 37.46 -39.50
N GLU A 767 49.32 36.65 -40.37
CA GLU A 767 49.31 35.17 -40.42
C GLU A 767 50.73 34.57 -40.43
N PRO A 768 50.98 33.30 -39.98
CA PRO A 768 50.46 32.04 -40.58
C PRO A 768 50.15 30.92 -39.53
N ASP A 769 49.68 29.69 -39.76
CA ASP A 769 49.69 28.76 -40.89
C ASP A 769 48.63 27.63 -40.67
N ILE A 770 48.15 27.05 -41.78
CA ILE A 770 47.17 25.94 -41.96
C ILE A 770 47.93 24.58 -41.73
N PRO A 771 47.37 23.39 -41.34
CA PRO A 771 46.37 22.69 -42.19
C PRO A 771 45.40 21.60 -41.68
N SER A 772 44.23 21.64 -42.35
CA SER A 772 43.45 20.52 -42.92
C SER A 772 42.57 19.67 -42.00
N ALA A 773 41.42 19.11 -42.42
CA ALA A 773 41.00 18.76 -43.77
C ALA A 773 39.48 18.57 -43.88
N ARG A 774 38.95 18.97 -45.07
CA ARG A 774 37.87 18.36 -45.87
C ARG A 774 36.43 18.39 -45.31
N SER A 775 35.38 18.74 -46.07
CA SER A 775 35.25 19.13 -47.48
C SER A 775 33.82 19.66 -47.72
N ASN A 776 33.75 20.89 -48.26
CA ASN A 776 32.97 21.33 -49.44
C ASN A 776 31.58 20.70 -49.69
N ALA A 777 30.51 21.50 -49.65
CA ALA A 777 30.06 22.43 -50.71
C ALA A 777 28.97 21.75 -51.57
N SER A 778 27.91 22.39 -52.08
CA SER A 778 27.55 23.81 -52.16
C SER A 778 26.17 23.90 -52.83
N LYS A 779 25.40 24.94 -52.46
CA LYS A 779 24.62 25.87 -53.34
C LYS A 779 23.50 25.26 -54.22
N LYS A 780 22.46 25.97 -54.67
CA LYS A 780 21.93 27.34 -54.57
C LYS A 780 20.51 27.27 -55.18
N ARG A 781 19.59 28.12 -54.69
CA ARG A 781 18.70 29.06 -55.44
C ARG A 781 18.21 28.59 -56.84
N SER A 782 16.92 28.65 -57.21
CA SER A 782 16.18 29.91 -57.46
C SER A 782 14.71 29.66 -57.84
N ALA A 783 13.82 30.54 -57.37
CA ALA A 783 12.68 31.20 -58.05
C ALA A 783 11.85 30.49 -59.15
N LYS A 784 10.50 30.52 -59.01
CA LYS A 784 9.58 31.38 -59.81
C LYS A 784 8.11 31.17 -59.43
N ALA A 785 7.36 32.27 -59.48
CA ALA A 785 5.91 32.35 -59.30
C ALA A 785 5.10 31.88 -60.53
N LYS A 786 3.87 31.39 -60.31
CA LYS A 786 2.59 31.94 -60.86
C LYS A 786 1.41 30.98 -60.66
N ASN A 787 0.34 31.56 -60.09
CA ASN A 787 -1.11 31.43 -60.37
C ASN A 787 -1.75 30.08 -60.75
N GLY A 788 -2.87 29.79 -60.08
CA GLY A 788 -3.99 29.05 -60.68
C GLY A 788 -4.82 28.22 -59.70
N GLU A 789 -5.82 28.82 -59.06
CA GLU A 789 -7.12 28.14 -58.79
C GLU A 789 -7.85 27.94 -60.15
N PRO A 790 -8.87 27.04 -60.31
CA PRO A 790 -9.95 26.76 -59.33
C PRO A 790 -10.59 25.35 -59.32
N SER A 791 -11.55 25.21 -58.40
CA SER A 791 -12.86 24.50 -58.50
C SER A 791 -12.97 22.96 -58.43
N THR A 792 -13.72 22.55 -57.40
CA THR A 792 -14.71 21.46 -57.22
C THR A 792 -15.45 21.00 -58.50
N PRO A 793 -16.05 19.77 -58.61
CA PRO A 793 -17.06 19.25 -57.66
C PRO A 793 -17.22 17.71 -57.47
N THR A 794 -18.06 17.39 -56.48
CA THR A 794 -18.81 16.15 -56.12
C THR A 794 -19.05 15.08 -57.22
N PRO A 795 -19.26 13.80 -56.83
CA PRO A 795 -20.65 13.30 -56.81
C PRO A 795 -21.01 12.30 -55.67
N LYS A 796 -22.33 12.22 -55.43
CA LYS A 796 -23.04 11.33 -54.51
C LYS A 796 -23.29 9.92 -55.08
N ARG A 797 -23.45 8.98 -54.13
CA ARG A 797 -24.34 7.79 -54.10
C ARG A 797 -23.99 6.55 -54.94
N ARG A 798 -23.82 5.41 -54.23
CA ARG A 798 -24.74 4.25 -54.26
C ARG A 798 -24.38 3.24 -53.15
N ARG A 799 -25.40 2.82 -52.36
CA ARG A 799 -25.47 1.52 -51.64
C ARG A 799 -26.09 0.48 -52.61
N PRO A 800 -25.84 -0.83 -52.47
CA PRO A 800 -26.65 -1.72 -51.61
C PRO A 800 -25.77 -2.70 -50.79
N ASN A 801 -26.08 -3.04 -49.53
CA ASN A 801 -27.15 -3.90 -48.97
C ASN A 801 -26.66 -5.34 -48.72
N THR A 802 -27.29 -5.96 -47.70
CA THR A 802 -27.16 -7.33 -47.16
C THR A 802 -25.91 -7.58 -46.29
N GLY A 803 -25.98 -8.10 -45.07
CA GLY A 803 -27.07 -8.69 -44.30
C GLY A 803 -26.52 -9.93 -43.59
N SER A 804 -26.58 -9.98 -42.25
CA SER A 804 -26.94 -11.16 -41.43
C SER A 804 -26.46 -10.98 -39.99
N LYS A 805 -27.39 -11.27 -39.08
CA LYS A 805 -27.22 -11.40 -37.63
C LYS A 805 -26.47 -12.68 -37.27
N THR A 806 -25.68 -12.61 -36.19
CA THR A 806 -25.86 -13.40 -34.95
C THR A 806 -25.25 -12.61 -33.81
#